data_AF-A0A954E583-F1
#
_entry.id   AF-A0A954E583-F1
#
_cell.length_a   1.000
_cell.length_b   1.000
_cell.length_c   1.000
_cell.angle_alpha   90.00
_cell.angle_beta   90.00
_cell.angle_gamma   90.00
#
_symmetry.space_group_name_H-M   'P 1'
#
loop_
_entity.id
_entity.type
_entity.pdbx_description
1 polymer ?
#
loop_
_entity_poly.entity_id
_entity_poly.type
_entity_poly.pdbx_seq_one_letter_code
_entity_poly.pdbx_strand_id
1 'polypeptide(L)'
;MKTRHDIRLSLSSVMHSLFSHRPWKKRRQYPTEKVASTSPGQAFETWLSRRTEAVPAHSHLFRPLRVLALEDRRVLSVTAMVVLDSLMITGTDADDTVKVEVSGTTLQLLDAGNDVIKIDSNPSLDISGLTSISFDLGDGDDVIDMSSIEGISLVVQEDMTGNDSVTLTGISGVTFSALEISGETIYLSGEVNSSTVVELTGSIILTADTHLFAGQTSFIDGSITGQNSDETLTISSTAADVDWNFTGTVDSLDTLTIESARHVQFDDAITVSGTFEQLSGTGTTTLDGSVAAESVNLSTSALEINQNITLSTGLLELTTDSLAIAETATITADAGVGIQTATDSRGIELGGTTETAGTLSLTEAEILTISSIGTVTIGSSGYTGQLNFSALDLSGSGFSLTILAGTGAEISILETLTLGENNFLIDPPTDVVVAAPILATGLATVFLEATNNITFTTDGIIQTEQGSITLLSGNNISFEQTTTTVLTTATGEILITADADNNNTGSVLIDADVVISTSAGTGNITMTGPITSSTADTFKATFTAGDGIIQFTDTIDDLAELTVTAATTTRFEGDLTGLGGLTVAGTTRFATASAAVATAEFTGAVVLEADLELTASGTLDFNGSLSGDAGTESLTIVSVTDLTFAAAVQDLDTLTVQTADTITFESTLDSITTLDLTATDTITFESTLDDITTVDLTATTTRFEGDLTGL
;
A
#
# COMPACT_ATOMS: atom_id res chain seq x y z
N MET A 1 5.35 35.22 4.16
CA MET A 1 6.53 35.98 4.64
C MET A 1 7.07 35.28 5.89
N LYS A 2 8.31 34.79 5.84
CA LYS A 2 9.21 34.32 6.93
C LYS A 2 8.85 33.09 7.78
N THR A 3 9.61 32.04 7.48
CA THR A 3 10.10 30.94 8.32
C THR A 3 10.80 31.41 9.62
N ARG A 4 10.78 30.56 10.66
CA ARG A 4 11.94 30.23 11.52
C ARG A 4 11.63 29.08 12.49
N HIS A 5 12.38 27.99 12.36
CA HIS A 5 12.64 26.99 13.40
C HIS A 5 13.81 27.47 14.27
N ASP A 6 13.72 27.26 15.59
CA ASP A 6 14.82 27.38 16.55
C ASP A 6 15.05 26.00 17.20
N ILE A 7 16.22 25.41 16.97
CA ILE A 7 16.72 24.25 17.73
C ILE A 7 17.99 24.71 18.46
N ARG A 8 17.98 24.61 19.79
CA ARG A 8 19.11 24.87 20.67
C ARG A 8 19.87 23.58 20.98
N LEU A 9 21.14 23.54 20.60
CA LEU A 9 22.14 22.58 21.05
C LEU A 9 22.62 22.92 22.48
N SER A 10 22.81 21.89 23.30
CA SER A 10 23.38 21.95 24.65
C SER A 10 24.55 20.97 24.73
N LEU A 11 25.74 21.49 25.09
CA LEU A 11 27.00 20.76 25.25
C LEU A 11 27.67 21.22 26.55
N SER A 12 28.00 20.28 27.45
CA SER A 12 28.95 20.42 28.57
C SER A 12 29.03 19.07 29.32
N SER A 13 30.03 18.21 29.13
CA SER A 13 31.39 18.21 29.74
C SER A 13 31.43 17.96 31.27
N VAL A 14 32.12 16.90 31.72
CA VAL A 14 33.41 16.93 32.45
C VAL A 14 33.79 15.55 33.07
N MET A 15 35.02 15.12 32.73
CA MET A 15 36.05 14.27 33.37
C MET A 15 35.84 13.51 34.71
N HIS A 16 36.47 12.32 34.80
CA HIS A 16 37.63 12.09 35.71
C HIS A 16 38.50 10.86 35.35
N SER A 17 39.81 11.03 35.55
CA SER A 17 40.92 10.06 35.44
C SER A 17 41.18 9.28 36.74
N LEU A 18 41.93 8.15 36.70
CA LEU A 18 43.16 7.89 37.52
C LEU A 18 43.78 6.47 37.32
N PHE A 19 45.02 6.44 36.79
CA PHE A 19 46.26 5.75 37.21
C PHE A 19 46.37 4.27 37.67
N SER A 20 47.29 3.52 37.02
CA SER A 20 48.53 2.86 37.56
C SER A 20 49.36 2.31 36.37
N HIS A 21 50.64 2.59 36.06
CA HIS A 21 51.99 2.54 36.67
C HIS A 21 52.72 1.15 36.77
N ARG A 22 53.38 0.75 35.65
CA ARG A 22 54.79 0.27 35.39
C ARG A 22 55.59 -0.47 36.52
N PRO A 23 56.59 -1.38 36.24
CA PRO A 23 57.79 -1.10 35.39
C PRO A 23 58.66 -2.24 34.75
N TRP A 24 59.52 -1.80 33.78
CA TRP A 24 60.92 -2.21 33.43
C TRP A 24 61.21 -3.55 32.68
N LYS A 25 62.07 -3.65 31.63
CA LYS A 25 63.45 -3.12 31.42
C LYS A 25 63.85 -2.87 29.93
N LYS A 26 64.55 -1.74 29.72
CA LYS A 26 65.77 -1.42 28.91
C LYS A 26 66.18 -2.28 27.68
N ARG A 27 66.37 -1.61 26.52
CA ARG A 27 67.70 -1.21 25.94
C ARG A 27 67.56 -0.37 24.63
N ARG A 28 68.03 0.88 24.68
CA ARG A 28 68.66 1.70 23.60
C ARG A 28 69.96 2.25 24.27
N GLN A 29 71.09 2.58 23.64
CA GLN A 29 71.38 3.30 22.39
C GLN A 29 72.93 3.25 22.15
N TYR A 30 73.36 3.38 20.88
CA TYR A 30 74.60 3.90 20.20
C TYR A 30 75.69 4.66 21.01
N PRO A 31 76.89 5.10 20.46
CA PRO A 31 77.28 5.35 19.05
C PRO A 31 78.77 5.13 18.62
N THR A 32 79.06 5.54 17.37
CA THR A 32 80.30 6.14 16.80
C THR A 32 81.52 5.27 16.48
N GLU A 33 81.99 5.32 15.21
CA GLU A 33 83.23 6.04 14.89
C GLU A 33 83.42 6.34 13.39
N LYS A 34 83.93 7.55 13.14
CA LYS A 34 84.34 8.16 11.87
C LYS A 34 85.61 8.94 12.21
N VAL A 35 86.80 8.60 11.69
CA VAL A 35 87.96 9.53 11.70
C VAL A 35 88.91 9.30 10.51
N ALA A 36 88.91 10.31 9.63
CA ALA A 36 90.01 11.08 9.02
C ALA A 36 91.34 10.52 8.46
N SER A 37 91.78 11.29 7.45
CA SER A 37 93.16 11.70 7.07
C SER A 37 93.70 10.97 5.81
N THR A 38 94.26 11.59 4.78
CA THR A 38 94.81 12.95 4.56
C THR A 38 94.86 13.26 3.05
N SER A 39 94.71 14.54 2.69
CA SER A 39 95.09 15.17 1.41
C SER A 39 96.63 15.23 1.25
N PRO A 40 97.24 15.56 0.07
CA PRO A 40 97.14 16.92 -0.51
C PRO A 40 97.30 17.07 -2.04
N GLY A 41 96.87 18.22 -2.57
CA GLY A 41 97.53 18.84 -3.74
C GLY A 41 96.62 19.28 -4.88
N GLN A 42 95.96 20.43 -4.71
CA GLN A 42 95.37 21.22 -5.82
C GLN A 42 96.46 21.63 -6.84
N ALA A 43 96.11 21.68 -8.13
CA ALA A 43 96.03 22.92 -8.92
C ALA A 43 96.11 22.67 -10.45
N PHE A 44 95.49 23.61 -11.17
CA PHE A 44 95.68 24.01 -12.57
C PHE A 44 94.83 23.38 -13.69
N GLU A 45 93.74 24.11 -13.98
CA GLU A 45 93.22 24.40 -15.32
C GLU A 45 94.33 24.80 -16.32
N THR A 46 94.28 24.29 -17.57
CA THR A 46 94.49 25.02 -18.85
C THR A 46 94.33 23.99 -19.99
N TRP A 47 93.34 24.12 -20.88
CA TRP A 47 93.35 24.91 -22.12
C TRP A 47 94.08 24.23 -23.31
N LEU A 48 93.27 23.77 -24.28
CA LEU A 48 93.44 23.82 -25.75
C LEU A 48 94.84 23.58 -26.40
N SER A 49 94.97 22.48 -27.14
CA SER A 49 95.49 22.42 -28.53
C SER A 49 95.37 20.97 -29.05
N ARG A 50 94.54 20.70 -30.07
CA ARG A 50 94.81 20.66 -31.52
C ARG A 50 95.80 19.58 -32.00
N ARG A 51 95.29 18.81 -32.98
CA ARG A 51 95.94 18.08 -34.09
C ARG A 51 96.47 16.66 -33.80
N THR A 52 95.85 15.63 -34.38
CA THR A 52 96.23 14.93 -35.66
C THR A 52 97.72 14.56 -35.63
N GLU A 53 98.14 13.32 -35.85
CA GLU A 53 97.81 12.39 -36.95
C GLU A 53 98.63 11.09 -36.75
N ALA A 54 98.39 10.10 -37.63
CA ALA A 54 99.30 9.03 -38.05
C ALA A 54 99.36 7.68 -37.28
N VAL A 55 98.55 6.76 -37.81
CA VAL A 55 98.87 5.34 -38.19
C VAL A 55 100.32 5.23 -38.72
N PRO A 56 101.13 4.14 -38.49
CA PRO A 56 100.82 2.85 -39.13
C PRO A 56 101.34 1.51 -38.55
N ALA A 57 100.69 0.46 -39.09
CA ALA A 57 101.28 -0.78 -39.64
C ALA A 57 101.57 -2.04 -38.77
N HIS A 58 100.89 -3.12 -39.19
CA HIS A 58 101.32 -4.52 -39.36
C HIS A 58 101.32 -5.53 -38.19
N SER A 59 100.21 -6.27 -38.12
CA SER A 59 100.06 -7.75 -38.24
C SER A 59 100.85 -8.77 -37.38
N HIS A 60 100.06 -9.46 -36.55
CA HIS A 60 99.94 -10.93 -36.34
C HIS A 60 100.96 -11.73 -35.49
N LEU A 61 100.54 -12.19 -34.29
CA LEU A 61 100.20 -13.59 -33.92
C LEU A 61 100.20 -13.82 -32.37
N PHE A 62 99.01 -14.21 -31.88
CA PHE A 62 98.62 -14.97 -30.66
C PHE A 62 99.41 -14.89 -29.33
N ARG A 63 98.70 -14.47 -28.25
CA ARG A 63 98.41 -15.27 -27.03
C ARG A 63 97.41 -14.53 -26.09
N PRO A 64 96.79 -15.22 -25.10
CA PRO A 64 95.34 -15.25 -24.92
C PRO A 64 94.81 -14.28 -23.87
N LEU A 65 93.55 -13.87 -24.02
CA LEU A 65 92.75 -13.26 -22.97
C LEU A 65 91.50 -14.09 -22.69
N ARG A 66 91.23 -14.13 -21.39
CA ARG A 66 90.21 -14.82 -20.63
C ARG A 66 88.81 -14.21 -20.85
N VAL A 67 87.82 -15.09 -20.66
CA VAL A 67 86.44 -14.84 -20.19
C VAL A 67 85.45 -14.30 -21.20
N LEU A 68 84.51 -15.18 -21.59
CA LEU A 68 83.07 -14.94 -21.47
C LEU A 68 82.41 -16.31 -21.27
N ALA A 69 81.87 -16.52 -20.07
CA ALA A 69 80.95 -17.62 -19.81
C ALA A 69 79.69 -17.38 -20.65
N LEU A 70 79.27 -18.42 -21.38
CA LEU A 70 77.88 -18.55 -21.81
C LEU A 70 77.07 -18.90 -20.56
N GLU A 71 76.61 -17.90 -19.83
CA GLU A 71 75.52 -18.05 -18.87
C GLU A 71 74.20 -17.94 -19.63
N ASP A 72 73.44 -19.03 -19.55
CA ASP A 72 71.98 -19.13 -19.59
C ASP A 72 71.23 -18.20 -20.55
N ARG A 73 71.11 -18.64 -21.80
CA ARG A 73 69.84 -18.49 -22.50
C ARG A 73 68.99 -19.71 -22.18
N ARG A 74 68.18 -19.63 -21.13
CA ARG A 74 66.99 -20.48 -20.99
C ARG A 74 66.17 -20.27 -22.25
N VAL A 75 66.21 -21.27 -23.13
CA VAL A 75 65.30 -21.36 -24.27
C VAL A 75 63.95 -21.69 -23.63
N LEU A 76 63.02 -20.73 -23.64
CA LEU A 76 61.60 -21.04 -23.42
C LEU A 76 61.22 -22.12 -24.44
N SER A 77 60.99 -23.35 -23.99
CA SER A 77 60.40 -24.39 -24.81
C SER A 77 58.88 -24.31 -24.68
N VAL A 78 58.28 -23.37 -25.39
CA VAL A 78 56.83 -23.37 -25.58
C VAL A 78 56.52 -24.38 -26.68
N THR A 79 55.78 -25.44 -26.35
CA THR A 79 55.27 -26.39 -27.34
C THR A 79 53.91 -25.89 -27.80
N ALA A 80 53.86 -25.28 -28.98
CA ALA A 80 52.61 -24.90 -29.64
C ALA A 80 52.21 -26.00 -30.62
N MET A 81 51.10 -26.68 -30.37
CA MET A 81 50.52 -27.64 -31.31
C MET A 81 49.20 -27.08 -31.85
N VAL A 82 49.10 -26.98 -33.18
CA VAL A 82 47.85 -26.63 -33.86
C VAL A 82 47.15 -27.93 -34.24
N VAL A 83 46.02 -28.23 -33.60
CA VAL A 83 45.17 -29.36 -33.97
C VAL A 83 43.81 -28.82 -34.35
N LEU A 84 43.41 -29.00 -35.61
CA LEU A 84 42.03 -28.79 -36.09
C LEU A 84 41.40 -27.50 -35.53
N ASP A 85 42.05 -26.36 -35.79
CA ASP A 85 41.62 -25.00 -35.45
C ASP A 85 41.82 -24.52 -34.00
N SER A 86 42.47 -25.30 -33.11
CA SER A 86 42.90 -24.83 -31.77
C SER A 86 44.42 -24.71 -31.64
N LEU A 87 44.87 -23.67 -30.92
CA LEU A 87 46.27 -23.47 -30.51
C LEU A 87 46.40 -23.87 -29.04
N MET A 88 47.04 -25.01 -28.79
CA MET A 88 47.37 -25.48 -27.44
C MET A 88 48.77 -25.00 -27.05
N ILE A 89 48.88 -24.31 -25.91
CA ILE A 89 50.15 -23.80 -25.38
C ILE A 89 50.36 -24.37 -23.98
N THR A 90 51.39 -25.20 -23.82
CA THR A 90 51.79 -25.76 -22.52
C THR A 90 53.11 -25.13 -22.06
N GLY A 91 53.11 -24.51 -20.89
CA GLY A 91 54.31 -24.05 -20.17
C GLY A 91 55.07 -25.23 -19.55
N THR A 92 56.32 -25.01 -19.13
CA THR A 92 57.17 -26.04 -18.53
C THR A 92 57.72 -25.69 -17.15
N ASP A 93 57.63 -24.43 -16.72
CA ASP A 93 58.06 -23.95 -15.39
C ASP A 93 57.05 -22.89 -14.87
N ALA A 94 56.93 -22.78 -13.53
CA ALA A 94 55.99 -21.93 -12.77
C ALA A 94 56.08 -20.39 -12.98
N ASP A 95 56.94 -19.91 -13.88
CA ASP A 95 57.16 -18.48 -14.18
C ASP A 95 57.07 -18.17 -15.70
N ASP A 96 56.51 -19.08 -16.51
CA ASP A 96 56.43 -18.90 -17.97
C ASP A 96 55.39 -17.82 -18.34
N THR A 97 55.85 -16.70 -18.92
CA THR A 97 54.97 -15.70 -19.54
C THR A 97 54.55 -16.17 -20.93
N VAL A 98 53.29 -16.58 -21.08
CA VAL A 98 52.74 -16.97 -22.38
C VAL A 98 52.32 -15.72 -23.17
N LYS A 99 53.08 -15.37 -24.21
CA LYS A 99 52.66 -14.37 -25.20
C LYS A 99 51.90 -15.07 -26.33
N VAL A 100 50.58 -14.99 -26.32
CA VAL A 100 49.72 -15.50 -27.41
C VAL A 100 49.51 -14.39 -28.44
N GLU A 101 49.97 -14.60 -29.68
CA GLU A 101 49.51 -13.84 -30.84
C GLU A 101 48.46 -14.69 -31.57
N VAL A 102 47.20 -14.30 -31.49
CA VAL A 102 46.08 -15.06 -32.05
C VAL A 102 45.93 -14.76 -33.54
N SER A 103 45.95 -15.81 -34.35
CA SER A 103 45.54 -15.81 -35.76
C SER A 103 44.60 -17.01 -35.97
N GLY A 104 43.39 -16.92 -35.43
CA GLY A 104 42.40 -18.00 -35.43
C GLY A 104 41.17 -17.66 -34.56
N THR A 105 40.18 -18.56 -34.51
CA THR A 105 38.86 -18.31 -33.88
C THR A 105 38.72 -18.84 -32.44
N THR A 106 39.66 -19.62 -31.92
CA THR A 106 39.54 -20.28 -30.60
C THR A 106 40.89 -20.31 -29.87
N LEU A 107 40.90 -19.93 -28.59
CA LEU A 107 42.06 -20.02 -27.69
C LEU A 107 41.70 -20.92 -26.49
N GLN A 108 42.48 -21.99 -26.29
CA GLN A 108 42.38 -22.88 -25.13
C GLN A 108 43.67 -22.77 -24.33
N LEU A 109 43.55 -22.43 -23.05
CA LEU A 109 44.67 -22.41 -22.10
C LEU A 109 44.44 -23.59 -21.15
N LEU A 110 45.36 -24.56 -21.19
CA LEU A 110 45.36 -25.71 -20.28
C LEU A 110 46.60 -25.62 -19.41
N ASP A 111 46.43 -25.71 -18.09
CA ASP A 111 47.57 -25.96 -17.21
C ASP A 111 47.82 -27.48 -17.07
N ALA A 112 49.08 -27.86 -16.90
CA ALA A 112 49.50 -29.26 -16.73
C ALA A 112 50.21 -29.50 -15.39
N GLY A 113 50.19 -28.52 -14.46
CA GLY A 113 51.06 -28.52 -13.26
C GLY A 113 50.47 -28.01 -11.94
N ASN A 114 49.19 -27.62 -11.89
CA ASN A 114 48.54 -26.92 -10.78
C ASN A 114 49.20 -25.55 -10.48
N ASP A 115 49.60 -24.83 -11.52
CA ASP A 115 50.12 -23.47 -11.45
C ASP A 115 49.05 -22.46 -11.90
N VAL A 116 48.89 -21.38 -11.13
CA VAL A 116 47.95 -20.29 -11.45
C VAL A 116 48.21 -19.72 -12.84
N ILE A 117 47.28 -19.88 -13.78
CA ILE A 117 47.30 -19.20 -15.09
C ILE A 117 47.01 -17.70 -14.86
N LYS A 118 48.06 -16.91 -14.62
CA LYS A 118 47.95 -15.45 -14.49
C LYS A 118 47.95 -14.76 -15.85
N ILE A 119 46.79 -14.27 -16.29
CA ILE A 119 46.71 -13.24 -17.34
C ILE A 119 46.86 -11.88 -16.65
N ASP A 120 48.10 -11.45 -16.41
CA ASP A 120 48.43 -10.15 -15.83
C ASP A 120 47.89 -8.99 -16.68
N SER A 121 47.22 -8.04 -16.02
CA SER A 121 46.89 -6.69 -16.46
C SER A 121 48.00 -5.98 -17.29
N ASN A 122 47.86 -6.11 -18.62
CA ASN A 122 48.66 -5.52 -19.72
C ASN A 122 49.95 -6.26 -20.15
N PRO A 123 50.16 -6.44 -21.48
CA PRO A 123 49.59 -5.67 -22.58
C PRO A 123 48.36 -6.35 -23.18
N SER A 124 47.32 -5.55 -23.42
CA SER A 124 46.15 -5.82 -24.29
C SER A 124 46.31 -7.08 -25.16
N LEU A 125 45.77 -8.20 -24.70
CA LEU A 125 45.55 -9.36 -25.55
C LEU A 125 44.41 -8.97 -26.49
N ASP A 126 44.74 -8.66 -27.74
CA ASP A 126 43.72 -8.41 -28.77
C ASP A 126 43.04 -9.74 -29.09
N ILE A 127 41.90 -9.95 -28.45
CA ILE A 127 41.05 -11.13 -28.55
C ILE A 127 39.84 -10.88 -29.46
N SER A 128 39.80 -9.76 -30.19
CA SER A 128 38.69 -9.36 -31.06
C SER A 128 38.36 -10.32 -32.21
N GLY A 129 39.20 -11.34 -32.44
CA GLY A 129 38.98 -12.42 -33.41
C GLY A 129 38.55 -13.76 -32.81
N LEU A 130 38.51 -13.90 -31.49
CA LEU A 130 38.10 -15.13 -30.80
C LEU A 130 36.59 -15.16 -30.63
N THR A 131 35.97 -16.30 -30.92
CA THR A 131 34.53 -16.51 -30.66
C THR A 131 34.29 -17.16 -29.31
N SER A 132 35.28 -17.88 -28.78
CA SER A 132 35.22 -18.54 -27.47
C SER A 132 36.59 -18.66 -26.82
N ILE A 133 36.61 -18.55 -25.48
CA ILE A 133 37.71 -18.90 -24.60
C ILE A 133 37.15 -19.89 -23.57
N SER A 134 37.83 -21.03 -23.44
CA SER A 134 37.48 -22.04 -22.45
C SER A 134 38.69 -22.29 -21.55
N PHE A 135 38.43 -22.28 -20.25
CA PHE A 135 39.39 -22.65 -19.22
C PHE A 135 38.94 -23.98 -18.61
N ASP A 136 39.88 -24.91 -18.51
CA ASP A 136 39.77 -26.15 -17.73
C ASP A 136 40.71 -25.96 -16.53
N LEU A 137 40.16 -25.99 -15.33
CA LEU A 137 40.89 -25.62 -14.11
C LEU A 137 41.77 -26.76 -13.57
N GLY A 138 41.50 -28.03 -13.93
CA GLY A 138 42.31 -29.15 -13.45
C GLY A 138 42.12 -29.44 -11.95
N ASP A 139 42.99 -30.27 -11.35
CA ASP A 139 42.80 -30.85 -10.00
C ASP A 139 43.36 -29.99 -8.83
N GLY A 140 43.50 -28.69 -9.07
CA GLY A 140 44.15 -27.70 -8.20
C GLY A 140 43.18 -26.73 -7.51
N ASP A 141 43.75 -25.75 -6.79
CA ASP A 141 42.99 -24.55 -6.38
C ASP A 141 43.35 -23.47 -7.41
N ASP A 142 42.46 -23.18 -8.36
CA ASP A 142 42.76 -22.25 -9.45
C ASP A 142 42.06 -20.90 -9.30
N VAL A 143 42.72 -19.84 -9.79
CA VAL A 143 42.21 -18.47 -9.74
C VAL A 143 42.26 -17.85 -11.13
N ILE A 144 41.10 -17.57 -11.71
CA ILE A 144 40.97 -16.76 -12.94
C ILE A 144 40.62 -15.33 -12.54
N ASP A 145 41.47 -14.35 -12.87
CA ASP A 145 41.20 -12.91 -12.70
C ASP A 145 41.15 -12.23 -14.07
N MET A 146 40.00 -11.65 -14.41
CA MET A 146 39.77 -11.01 -15.72
C MET A 146 39.19 -9.61 -15.51
N SER A 147 39.93 -8.59 -15.96
CA SER A 147 39.60 -7.17 -15.76
C SER A 147 39.16 -6.40 -17.02
N SER A 148 39.29 -6.97 -18.22
CA SER A 148 38.77 -6.38 -19.46
C SER A 148 38.69 -7.41 -20.60
N ILE A 149 37.48 -7.82 -20.98
CA ILE A 149 37.23 -8.69 -22.15
C ILE A 149 36.25 -7.96 -23.07
N GLU A 150 36.29 -8.17 -24.39
CA GLU A 150 35.26 -7.71 -25.31
C GLU A 150 34.85 -8.87 -26.23
N GLY A 151 33.57 -9.22 -26.30
CA GLY A 151 32.99 -9.96 -27.43
C GLY A 151 33.19 -11.48 -27.48
N ILE A 152 33.36 -12.18 -26.36
CA ILE A 152 33.78 -13.61 -26.33
C ILE A 152 32.82 -14.49 -25.53
N SER A 153 32.67 -15.76 -25.88
CA SER A 153 32.07 -16.77 -24.99
C SER A 153 33.07 -17.19 -23.91
N LEU A 154 32.74 -17.07 -22.62
CA LEU A 154 33.55 -17.60 -21.53
C LEU A 154 32.90 -18.87 -21.00
N VAL A 155 33.65 -19.98 -21.04
CA VAL A 155 33.24 -21.25 -20.41
C VAL A 155 34.32 -21.68 -19.43
N VAL A 156 33.98 -21.79 -18.15
CA VAL A 156 34.83 -22.37 -17.10
C VAL A 156 34.15 -23.63 -16.57
N GLN A 157 34.83 -24.77 -16.60
CA GLN A 157 34.31 -26.04 -16.09
C GLN A 157 35.07 -26.47 -14.84
N GLU A 158 34.32 -26.92 -13.83
CA GLU A 158 34.82 -27.48 -12.58
C GLU A 158 35.28 -28.93 -12.78
N ASP A 159 36.31 -29.29 -12.03
CA ASP A 159 36.94 -30.60 -11.91
C ASP A 159 36.51 -31.25 -10.57
N MET A 160 36.52 -32.59 -10.45
CA MET A 160 35.97 -33.26 -9.26
C MET A 160 36.78 -33.06 -7.95
N THR A 161 37.89 -32.30 -7.95
CA THR A 161 38.72 -32.04 -6.76
C THR A 161 39.47 -30.70 -6.83
N GLY A 162 39.17 -29.76 -5.93
CA GLY A 162 39.84 -28.45 -5.82
C GLY A 162 39.00 -27.48 -5.02
N ASN A 163 39.47 -26.26 -4.79
CA ASN A 163 38.61 -25.10 -4.50
C ASN A 163 38.92 -24.04 -5.57
N ASP A 164 38.13 -24.00 -6.63
CA ASP A 164 38.33 -23.07 -7.73
C ASP A 164 37.63 -21.74 -7.49
N SER A 165 38.26 -20.67 -7.95
CA SER A 165 37.70 -19.33 -7.89
C SER A 165 37.81 -18.56 -9.21
N VAL A 166 36.69 -17.96 -9.62
CA VAL A 166 36.61 -17.09 -10.80
C VAL A 166 36.28 -15.68 -10.36
N THR A 167 37.14 -14.72 -10.71
CA THR A 167 36.97 -13.30 -10.36
C THR A 167 36.70 -12.49 -11.63
N LEU A 168 35.47 -11.98 -11.74
CA LEU A 168 35.05 -11.03 -12.77
C LEU A 168 34.83 -9.68 -12.11
N THR A 169 35.82 -8.79 -12.21
CA THR A 169 35.73 -7.45 -11.61
C THR A 169 36.05 -6.35 -12.60
N GLY A 170 35.36 -5.21 -12.49
CA GLY A 170 35.60 -4.04 -13.34
C GLY A 170 35.15 -4.20 -14.80
N ILE A 171 34.32 -5.20 -15.10
CA ILE A 171 33.70 -5.36 -16.41
C ILE A 171 32.53 -4.36 -16.52
N SER A 172 32.70 -3.31 -17.30
CA SER A 172 31.59 -2.43 -17.71
C SER A 172 31.68 -2.23 -19.22
N GLY A 173 30.54 -2.39 -19.91
CA GLY A 173 30.48 -2.38 -21.37
C GLY A 173 31.01 -3.64 -22.06
N VAL A 174 31.30 -4.71 -21.32
CA VAL A 174 31.71 -6.00 -21.88
C VAL A 174 30.49 -6.84 -22.21
N THR A 175 30.37 -7.30 -23.46
CA THR A 175 29.34 -8.25 -23.89
C THR A 175 29.95 -9.60 -24.24
N PHE A 176 29.55 -10.64 -23.51
CA PHE A 176 29.83 -12.04 -23.78
C PHE A 176 28.82 -12.61 -24.78
N SER A 177 29.24 -13.61 -25.56
CA SER A 177 28.28 -14.33 -26.38
C SER A 177 27.42 -15.25 -25.51
N ALA A 178 28.05 -16.11 -24.70
CA ALA A 178 27.49 -16.81 -23.55
C ALA A 178 28.46 -16.70 -22.36
N LEU A 179 27.94 -16.74 -21.14
CA LEU A 179 28.71 -16.79 -19.89
C LEU A 179 28.31 -18.06 -19.13
N GLU A 180 29.19 -19.06 -19.13
CA GLU A 180 28.97 -20.33 -18.42
C GLU A 180 30.15 -20.55 -17.46
N ILE A 181 29.91 -20.48 -16.15
CA ILE A 181 30.94 -20.67 -15.13
C ILE A 181 30.47 -21.73 -14.16
N SER A 182 31.23 -22.82 -14.07
CA SER A 182 31.16 -23.79 -12.98
C SER A 182 32.44 -23.66 -12.17
N GLY A 183 32.33 -23.23 -10.92
CA GLY A 183 33.47 -23.18 -9.99
C GLY A 183 32.97 -22.94 -8.56
N GLU A 184 33.71 -23.38 -7.56
CA GLU A 184 33.25 -23.38 -6.17
C GLU A 184 32.93 -21.97 -5.65
N THR A 185 33.73 -20.96 -6.06
CA THR A 185 33.49 -19.55 -5.72
C THR A 185 33.60 -18.62 -6.93
N ILE A 186 32.60 -17.77 -7.16
CA ILE A 186 32.55 -16.81 -8.26
C ILE A 186 32.43 -15.39 -7.67
N TYR A 187 33.45 -14.55 -7.84
CA TYR A 187 33.41 -13.15 -7.44
C TYR A 187 32.94 -12.27 -8.60
N LEU A 188 31.88 -11.50 -8.38
CA LEU A 188 31.31 -10.59 -9.39
C LEU A 188 31.35 -9.14 -8.91
N SER A 189 31.53 -8.21 -9.86
CA SER A 189 31.23 -6.78 -9.71
C SER A 189 31.04 -6.11 -11.08
N GLY A 190 30.22 -5.07 -11.12
CA GLY A 190 30.00 -4.28 -12.34
C GLY A 190 28.93 -4.86 -13.27
N GLU A 191 29.01 -4.51 -14.56
CA GLU A 191 28.02 -4.90 -15.57
C GLU A 191 28.50 -6.12 -16.37
N VAL A 192 27.81 -7.24 -16.19
CA VAL A 192 28.06 -8.49 -16.88
C VAL A 192 27.01 -8.68 -17.96
N ASN A 193 27.35 -8.39 -19.22
CA ASN A 193 26.39 -8.54 -20.31
C ASN A 193 26.62 -9.84 -21.07
N SER A 194 25.62 -10.71 -21.19
CA SER A 194 25.61 -11.85 -22.09
C SER A 194 24.53 -11.69 -23.16
N SER A 195 24.91 -11.87 -24.43
CA SER A 195 23.96 -11.84 -25.55
C SER A 195 23.07 -13.08 -25.63
N THR A 196 23.43 -14.15 -24.91
CA THR A 196 22.65 -15.39 -24.81
C THR A 196 22.42 -15.76 -23.35
N VAL A 197 23.11 -16.77 -22.83
CA VAL A 197 22.85 -17.34 -21.51
C VAL A 197 23.86 -16.81 -20.49
N VAL A 198 23.40 -16.68 -19.25
CA VAL A 198 24.22 -16.62 -18.03
C VAL A 198 23.94 -17.89 -17.23
N GLU A 199 24.94 -18.76 -17.11
CA GLU A 199 24.91 -19.98 -16.31
C GLU A 199 26.03 -19.89 -15.29
N LEU A 200 25.69 -19.77 -14.01
CA LEU A 200 26.66 -19.70 -12.92
C LEU A 200 26.37 -20.84 -11.96
N THR A 201 27.34 -21.71 -11.70
CA THR A 201 27.23 -22.83 -10.77
C THR A 201 28.31 -22.68 -9.69
N GLY A 202 27.90 -22.65 -8.42
CA GLY A 202 28.77 -22.46 -7.25
C GLY A 202 28.43 -21.24 -6.40
N SER A 203 29.29 -20.90 -5.42
CA SER A 203 29.05 -19.80 -4.48
C SER A 203 29.38 -18.45 -5.10
N ILE A 204 28.38 -17.62 -5.37
CA ILE A 204 28.55 -16.30 -5.98
C ILE A 204 28.69 -15.24 -4.88
N ILE A 205 29.76 -14.44 -4.95
CA ILE A 205 30.06 -13.37 -4.01
C ILE A 205 30.08 -12.05 -4.77
N LEU A 206 29.16 -11.15 -4.44
CA LEU A 206 29.15 -9.79 -4.98
C LEU A 206 30.11 -8.93 -4.16
N THR A 207 31.14 -8.40 -4.83
CA THR A 207 32.17 -7.54 -4.22
C THR A 207 31.84 -6.04 -4.35
N ALA A 208 30.85 -5.73 -5.17
CA ALA A 208 30.20 -4.43 -5.35
C ALA A 208 28.87 -4.65 -6.09
N ASP A 209 28.12 -3.56 -6.32
CA ASP A 209 26.92 -3.58 -7.17
C ASP A 209 27.18 -4.28 -8.50
N THR A 210 26.28 -5.20 -8.84
CA THR A 210 26.43 -6.08 -9.99
C THR A 210 25.15 -6.07 -10.82
N HIS A 211 25.29 -5.92 -12.14
CA HIS A 211 24.20 -5.97 -13.09
C HIS A 211 24.43 -7.12 -14.07
N LEU A 212 23.56 -8.14 -14.06
CA LEU A 212 23.58 -9.25 -14.99
C LEU A 212 22.58 -9.02 -16.12
N PHE A 213 23.04 -9.12 -17.37
CA PHE A 213 22.17 -9.11 -18.54
C PHE A 213 22.26 -10.44 -19.28
N ALA A 214 21.11 -10.98 -19.66
CA ALA A 214 21.01 -12.16 -20.52
C ALA A 214 20.10 -11.93 -21.73
N GLY A 215 20.37 -12.62 -22.84
CA GLY A 215 19.51 -12.64 -24.03
C GLY A 215 18.67 -13.90 -24.21
N GLN A 216 18.93 -14.94 -23.41
CA GLN A 216 18.20 -16.20 -23.38
C GLN A 216 18.06 -16.69 -21.93
N THR A 217 17.21 -17.71 -21.72
CA THR A 217 16.99 -18.34 -20.42
C THR A 217 18.31 -18.62 -19.70
N SER A 218 18.38 -18.19 -18.45
CA SER A 218 19.61 -18.16 -17.65
C SER A 218 19.39 -18.84 -16.29
N PHE A 219 20.49 -19.29 -15.69
CA PHE A 219 20.46 -20.16 -14.52
C PHE A 219 21.54 -19.77 -13.53
N ILE A 220 21.17 -19.71 -12.25
CA ILE A 220 22.11 -19.55 -11.15
C ILE A 220 21.93 -20.73 -10.19
N ASP A 221 22.89 -21.63 -10.24
CA ASP A 221 22.96 -22.85 -9.43
C ASP A 221 23.93 -22.68 -8.26
N GLY A 222 23.49 -21.99 -7.21
CA GLY A 222 24.29 -21.80 -6.01
C GLY A 222 23.92 -20.55 -5.24
N SER A 223 24.54 -20.38 -4.08
CA SER A 223 24.23 -19.28 -3.17
C SER A 223 24.81 -17.96 -3.67
N ILE A 224 24.01 -16.89 -3.68
CA ILE A 224 24.44 -15.51 -3.93
C ILE A 224 24.59 -14.80 -2.59
N THR A 225 25.76 -14.19 -2.35
CA THR A 225 26.05 -13.44 -1.12
C THR A 225 26.69 -12.09 -1.41
N GLY A 226 26.26 -11.04 -0.72
CA GLY A 226 26.98 -9.76 -0.72
C GLY A 226 28.14 -9.78 0.26
N GLN A 227 29.26 -9.16 -0.13
CA GLN A 227 30.46 -9.14 0.70
C GLN A 227 30.30 -8.26 1.95
N ASN A 228 29.59 -7.15 1.84
CA ASN A 228 29.43 -6.15 2.90
C ASN A 228 27.96 -5.90 3.29
N SER A 229 27.01 -6.56 2.63
CA SER A 229 25.57 -6.38 2.84
C SER A 229 25.06 -5.00 2.48
N ASP A 230 25.78 -4.28 1.61
CA ASP A 230 25.36 -3.03 0.98
C ASP A 230 25.27 -3.17 -0.55
N GLU A 231 25.54 -4.37 -1.09
CA GLU A 231 25.57 -4.62 -2.53
C GLU A 231 24.17 -4.80 -3.13
N THR A 232 24.00 -4.26 -4.34
CA THR A 232 22.81 -4.47 -5.17
C THR A 232 23.08 -5.49 -6.28
N LEU A 233 22.18 -6.45 -6.45
CA LEU A 233 22.11 -7.30 -7.63
C LEU A 233 20.96 -6.86 -8.52
N THR A 234 21.27 -6.43 -9.74
CA THR A 234 20.27 -6.14 -10.79
C THR A 234 20.33 -7.21 -11.87
N ILE A 235 19.18 -7.71 -12.30
CA ILE A 235 19.05 -8.72 -13.33
C ILE A 235 18.11 -8.20 -14.41
N SER A 236 18.58 -8.24 -15.65
CA SER A 236 17.82 -7.75 -16.80
C SER A 236 17.89 -8.72 -17.96
N SER A 237 16.85 -8.67 -18.78
CA SER A 237 16.78 -9.41 -20.03
C SER A 237 16.80 -8.47 -21.22
N THR A 238 17.57 -8.82 -22.24
CA THR A 238 17.62 -8.05 -23.51
C THR A 238 16.44 -8.39 -24.44
N ALA A 239 15.69 -9.44 -24.11
CA ALA A 239 14.49 -9.89 -24.81
C ALA A 239 13.34 -10.20 -23.84
N ALA A 240 12.10 -10.01 -24.27
CA ALA A 240 10.91 -10.14 -23.43
C ALA A 240 10.56 -11.58 -22.98
N ASP A 241 11.28 -12.59 -23.46
CA ASP A 241 10.99 -14.02 -23.27
C ASP A 241 12.07 -14.78 -22.49
N VAL A 242 12.90 -14.08 -21.71
CA VAL A 242 14.00 -14.70 -20.95
C VAL A 242 13.51 -15.15 -19.58
N ASP A 243 13.75 -16.42 -19.25
CA ASP A 243 13.49 -16.98 -17.92
C ASP A 243 14.75 -16.96 -17.05
N TRP A 244 14.58 -16.83 -15.74
CA TRP A 244 15.64 -16.92 -14.74
C TRP A 244 15.26 -17.93 -13.65
N ASN A 245 16.14 -18.88 -13.36
CA ASN A 245 15.94 -19.79 -12.23
C ASN A 245 17.14 -19.74 -11.27
N PHE A 246 16.83 -19.75 -9.99
CA PHE A 246 17.78 -19.68 -8.87
C PHE A 246 17.50 -20.87 -7.96
N THR A 247 18.46 -21.79 -7.86
CA THR A 247 18.31 -22.99 -7.00
C THR A 247 18.90 -22.81 -5.61
N GLY A 248 19.81 -21.85 -5.44
CA GLY A 248 20.48 -21.57 -4.17
C GLY A 248 19.92 -20.34 -3.46
N THR A 249 20.41 -20.12 -2.23
CA THR A 249 19.99 -18.99 -1.39
C THR A 249 20.50 -17.65 -1.90
N VAL A 250 19.71 -16.59 -1.78
CA VAL A 250 20.19 -15.21 -1.86
C VAL A 250 20.30 -14.68 -0.42
N ASP A 251 21.46 -14.21 -0.01
CA ASP A 251 21.67 -13.71 1.35
C ASP A 251 22.59 -12.48 1.36
N SER A 252 22.50 -11.68 2.42
CA SER A 252 23.44 -10.58 2.69
C SER A 252 23.58 -9.59 1.53
N LEU A 253 22.51 -9.32 0.78
CA LEU A 253 22.42 -8.21 -0.18
C LEU A 253 21.64 -7.05 0.42
N ASP A 254 21.86 -5.83 -0.06
CA ASP A 254 20.95 -4.72 0.24
C ASP A 254 19.72 -4.79 -0.64
N THR A 255 19.91 -4.88 -1.95
CA THR A 255 18.80 -4.87 -2.92
C THR A 255 18.95 -5.98 -3.95
N LEU A 256 17.84 -6.65 -4.25
CA LEU A 256 17.72 -7.55 -5.39
C LEU A 256 16.65 -7.00 -6.34
N THR A 257 17.04 -6.67 -7.57
CA THR A 257 16.13 -6.12 -8.59
C THR A 257 16.13 -7.00 -9.83
N ILE A 258 14.95 -7.39 -10.27
CA ILE A 258 14.71 -8.02 -11.57
C ILE A 258 13.97 -7.01 -12.45
N GLU A 259 14.69 -6.36 -13.36
CA GLU A 259 14.09 -5.32 -14.21
C GLU A 259 13.10 -5.92 -15.22
N SER A 260 13.46 -7.06 -15.82
CA SER A 260 12.62 -7.74 -16.80
C SER A 260 12.91 -9.23 -16.87
N ALA A 261 11.85 -10.05 -16.81
CA ALA A 261 11.91 -11.49 -17.06
C ALA A 261 10.54 -12.00 -17.53
N ARG A 262 10.51 -13.16 -18.17
CA ARG A 262 9.26 -13.87 -18.42
C ARG A 262 8.90 -14.72 -17.22
N HIS A 263 9.64 -15.79 -16.95
CA HIS A 263 9.50 -16.56 -15.71
C HIS A 263 10.67 -16.30 -14.77
N VAL A 264 10.38 -16.29 -13.47
CA VAL A 264 11.38 -16.18 -12.41
C VAL A 264 11.07 -17.27 -11.38
N GLN A 265 12.05 -18.09 -11.03
CA GLN A 265 11.86 -19.14 -10.04
C GLN A 265 12.97 -19.10 -8.99
N PHE A 266 12.59 -19.00 -7.72
CA PHE A 266 13.50 -19.12 -6.58
C PHE A 266 13.15 -20.37 -5.77
N ASP A 267 14.02 -21.37 -5.79
CA ASP A 267 13.81 -22.65 -5.09
C ASP A 267 14.19 -22.57 -3.59
N ASP A 268 15.01 -21.59 -3.21
CA ASP A 268 15.54 -21.44 -1.84
C ASP A 268 15.42 -19.99 -1.34
N ALA A 269 15.78 -19.76 -0.08
CA ALA A 269 15.49 -18.54 0.65
C ALA A 269 16.14 -17.29 0.04
N ILE A 270 15.41 -16.18 0.11
CA ILE A 270 15.87 -14.83 -0.26
C ILE A 270 15.93 -14.00 1.02
N THR A 271 17.10 -13.48 1.37
CA THR A 271 17.33 -12.58 2.50
C THR A 271 18.07 -11.34 2.02
N VAL A 272 17.38 -10.20 2.00
CA VAL A 272 17.95 -8.89 1.65
C VAL A 272 17.69 -7.89 2.78
N SER A 273 18.60 -6.95 3.02
CA SER A 273 18.42 -5.94 4.08
C SER A 273 17.53 -4.78 3.68
N GLY A 274 17.43 -4.50 2.38
CA GLY A 274 16.60 -3.46 1.78
C GLY A 274 15.46 -4.07 0.97
N THR A 275 15.47 -3.90 -0.35
CA THR A 275 14.30 -4.19 -1.19
C THR A 275 14.52 -5.41 -2.09
N PHE A 276 13.50 -6.27 -2.20
CA PHE A 276 13.39 -7.24 -3.29
C PHE A 276 12.32 -6.78 -4.28
N GLU A 277 12.71 -6.53 -5.52
CA GLU A 277 11.83 -5.95 -6.52
C GLU A 277 11.89 -6.71 -7.86
N GLN A 278 10.72 -6.90 -8.47
CA GLN A 278 10.59 -7.27 -9.88
C GLN A 278 9.72 -6.23 -10.58
N LEU A 279 10.31 -5.50 -11.54
CA LEU A 279 9.67 -4.36 -12.19
C LEU A 279 8.72 -4.78 -13.34
N SER A 280 9.04 -5.89 -14.02
CA SER A 280 8.27 -6.35 -15.17
C SER A 280 8.40 -7.85 -15.41
N GLY A 281 7.34 -8.60 -15.11
CA GLY A 281 7.19 -10.03 -15.37
C GLY A 281 6.09 -10.31 -16.41
N THR A 282 6.42 -10.99 -17.51
CA THR A 282 5.42 -11.38 -18.54
C THR A 282 4.86 -12.79 -18.36
N GLY A 283 5.43 -13.58 -17.45
CA GLY A 283 5.02 -14.94 -17.12
C GLY A 283 4.81 -15.11 -15.61
N THR A 284 5.24 -16.26 -15.08
CA THR A 284 5.09 -16.62 -13.66
C THR A 284 6.35 -16.34 -12.87
N THR A 285 6.18 -15.67 -11.72
CA THR A 285 7.19 -15.61 -10.66
C THR A 285 6.81 -16.63 -9.57
N THR A 286 7.73 -17.54 -9.24
CA THR A 286 7.52 -18.60 -8.25
C THR A 286 8.51 -18.44 -7.10
N LEU A 287 7.98 -18.37 -5.89
CA LEU A 287 8.74 -18.26 -4.64
C LEU A 287 8.56 -19.54 -3.82
N ASP A 288 9.44 -20.52 -4.06
CA ASP A 288 9.50 -21.79 -3.34
C ASP A 288 10.37 -21.71 -2.08
N GLY A 289 11.18 -20.66 -1.94
CA GLY A 289 11.92 -20.31 -0.72
C GLY A 289 11.26 -19.21 0.11
N SER A 290 11.64 -19.11 1.39
CA SER A 290 11.18 -18.02 2.26
C SER A 290 11.83 -16.69 1.87
N VAL A 291 11.06 -15.60 1.90
CA VAL A 291 11.55 -14.24 1.62
C VAL A 291 11.62 -13.42 2.90
N ALA A 292 12.77 -12.82 3.17
CA ALA A 292 13.00 -11.85 4.23
C ALA A 292 13.59 -10.56 3.64
N ALA A 293 12.89 -9.43 3.80
CA ALA A 293 13.30 -8.14 3.25
C ALA A 293 12.84 -6.95 4.13
N GLU A 294 13.30 -5.74 3.81
CA GLU A 294 12.65 -4.53 4.29
C GLU A 294 11.31 -4.34 3.58
N SER A 295 11.32 -4.34 2.24
CA SER A 295 10.15 -4.20 1.37
C SER A 295 10.22 -5.19 0.21
N VAL A 296 9.06 -5.57 -0.34
CA VAL A 296 8.94 -6.41 -1.54
C VAL A 296 7.97 -5.78 -2.51
N ASN A 297 8.38 -5.62 -3.77
CA ASN A 297 7.53 -5.10 -4.85
C ASN A 297 7.60 -6.02 -6.07
N LEU A 298 6.53 -6.75 -6.39
CA LEU A 298 6.52 -7.74 -7.47
C LEU A 298 5.47 -7.39 -8.51
N SER A 299 5.93 -7.07 -9.72
CA SER A 299 5.10 -6.85 -10.91
C SER A 299 5.30 -8.00 -11.89
N THR A 300 4.28 -8.83 -12.05
CA THR A 300 4.32 -10.04 -12.88
C THR A 300 2.94 -10.41 -13.43
N SER A 301 2.86 -11.37 -14.35
CA SER A 301 1.56 -11.82 -14.89
C SER A 301 0.91 -12.88 -13.99
N ALA A 302 1.72 -13.73 -13.38
CA ALA A 302 1.29 -14.70 -12.37
C ALA A 302 2.32 -14.78 -11.24
N LEU A 303 1.86 -14.93 -9.99
CA LEU A 303 2.69 -15.04 -8.81
C LEU A 303 2.28 -16.26 -7.99
N GLU A 304 3.23 -17.10 -7.65
CA GLU A 304 3.06 -18.25 -6.77
C GLU A 304 3.94 -18.07 -5.53
N ILE A 305 3.32 -18.03 -4.34
CA ILE A 305 4.00 -17.90 -3.05
C ILE A 305 3.81 -19.21 -2.29
N ASN A 306 4.84 -20.04 -2.24
CA ASN A 306 4.74 -21.36 -1.64
C ASN A 306 5.29 -21.41 -0.20
N GLN A 307 6.03 -20.38 0.23
CA GLN A 307 6.63 -20.28 1.56
C GLN A 307 6.45 -18.87 2.18
N ASN A 308 6.99 -18.68 3.37
CA ASN A 308 6.77 -17.46 4.15
C ASN A 308 7.41 -16.21 3.52
N ILE A 309 6.71 -15.08 3.62
CA ILE A 309 7.25 -13.74 3.38
C ILE A 309 7.24 -12.99 4.72
N THR A 310 8.40 -12.49 5.14
CA THR A 310 8.57 -11.71 6.38
C THR A 310 9.23 -10.38 6.07
N LEU A 311 8.46 -9.29 6.21
CA LEU A 311 8.95 -7.93 6.02
C LEU A 311 9.15 -7.27 7.38
N SER A 312 10.33 -6.67 7.57
CA SER A 312 10.71 -6.13 8.88
C SER A 312 10.13 -4.75 9.17
N THR A 313 10.01 -3.88 8.16
CA THR A 313 9.51 -2.50 8.32
C THR A 313 8.75 -1.93 7.13
N GLY A 314 8.85 -2.52 5.95
CA GLY A 314 8.27 -2.02 4.71
C GLY A 314 7.04 -2.76 4.22
N LEU A 315 6.56 -2.35 3.04
CA LEU A 315 5.34 -2.84 2.41
C LEU A 315 5.60 -4.08 1.56
N LEU A 316 4.59 -4.93 1.44
CA LEU A 316 4.48 -5.94 0.39
C LEU A 316 3.55 -5.41 -0.70
N GLU A 317 4.07 -5.15 -1.90
CA GLU A 317 3.27 -4.70 -3.05
C GLU A 317 3.29 -5.78 -4.14
N LEU A 318 2.10 -6.28 -4.50
CA LEU A 318 1.90 -7.32 -5.50
C LEU A 318 1.05 -6.77 -6.64
N THR A 319 1.61 -6.67 -7.82
CA THR A 319 0.92 -6.34 -9.07
C THR A 319 0.90 -7.60 -9.94
N THR A 320 -0.21 -8.35 -9.89
CA THR A 320 -0.32 -9.62 -10.61
C THR A 320 -1.73 -9.92 -11.08
N ASP A 321 -1.79 -10.60 -12.20
CA ASP A 321 -3.01 -10.97 -12.90
C ASP A 321 -3.51 -12.37 -12.49
N SER A 322 -2.70 -13.09 -11.70
CA SER A 322 -2.98 -14.37 -11.04
C SER A 322 -2.12 -14.46 -9.79
N LEU A 323 -2.70 -14.82 -8.64
CA LEU A 323 -1.98 -14.99 -7.38
C LEU A 323 -2.39 -16.32 -6.75
N ALA A 324 -1.42 -17.14 -6.41
CA ALA A 324 -1.64 -18.34 -5.62
C ALA A 324 -0.77 -18.27 -4.37
N ILE A 325 -1.37 -18.49 -3.20
CA ILE A 325 -0.64 -18.54 -1.92
C ILE A 325 -0.88 -19.91 -1.30
N ALA A 326 0.21 -20.64 -1.02
CA ALA A 326 0.09 -21.93 -0.36
C ALA A 326 -0.52 -21.78 1.04
N GLU A 327 -1.40 -22.70 1.43
CA GLU A 327 -2.04 -22.71 2.76
C GLU A 327 -1.05 -22.75 3.94
N THR A 328 0.18 -23.24 3.68
CA THR A 328 1.26 -23.29 4.67
C THR A 328 2.10 -22.02 4.75
N ALA A 329 1.98 -21.12 3.78
CA ALA A 329 2.70 -19.86 3.78
C ALA A 329 2.13 -18.93 4.86
N THR A 330 2.99 -18.09 5.42
CA THR A 330 2.60 -16.99 6.30
C THR A 330 3.21 -15.71 5.76
N ILE A 331 2.36 -14.71 5.52
CA ILE A 331 2.77 -13.39 5.04
C ILE A 331 2.70 -12.42 6.21
N THR A 332 3.85 -11.85 6.59
CA THR A 332 3.96 -10.84 7.65
C THR A 332 4.55 -9.57 7.06
N ALA A 333 3.77 -8.49 7.05
CA ALA A 333 4.16 -7.19 6.53
C ALA A 333 3.42 -6.09 7.31
N ASP A 334 3.93 -5.75 8.49
CA ASP A 334 3.21 -4.91 9.46
C ASP A 334 2.98 -3.47 8.96
N ALA A 335 3.76 -3.00 7.98
CA ALA A 335 3.50 -1.71 7.34
C ALA A 335 2.28 -1.74 6.41
N GLY A 336 1.90 -2.93 5.92
CA GLY A 336 0.77 -3.15 5.02
C GLY A 336 1.09 -4.10 3.85
N VAL A 337 0.03 -4.57 3.21
CA VAL A 337 0.08 -5.42 2.01
C VAL A 337 -0.81 -4.77 0.95
N GLY A 338 -0.28 -4.52 -0.24
CA GLY A 338 -1.02 -4.07 -1.42
C GLY A 338 -1.12 -5.19 -2.45
N ILE A 339 -2.32 -5.48 -2.93
CA ILE A 339 -2.56 -6.46 -4.00
C ILE A 339 -3.40 -5.80 -5.09
N GLN A 340 -2.91 -5.76 -6.31
CA GLN A 340 -3.62 -5.22 -7.46
C GLN A 340 -3.39 -6.09 -8.70
N THR A 341 -4.31 -5.99 -9.66
CA THR A 341 -4.16 -6.61 -10.97
C THR A 341 -3.10 -5.89 -11.80
N ALA A 342 -2.32 -6.61 -12.60
CA ALA A 342 -1.43 -5.99 -13.58
C ALA A 342 -2.21 -5.30 -14.71
N THR A 343 -3.43 -5.77 -14.97
CA THR A 343 -4.39 -5.15 -15.89
C THR A 343 -5.54 -4.49 -15.12
N ASP A 344 -5.57 -3.15 -15.05
CA ASP A 344 -6.52 -2.36 -14.25
C ASP A 344 -8.03 -2.64 -14.48
N SER A 345 -8.40 -3.28 -15.59
CA SER A 345 -9.79 -3.60 -15.94
C SER A 345 -10.19 -5.06 -15.67
N ARG A 346 -9.23 -5.89 -15.23
CA ARG A 346 -9.54 -7.26 -14.85
C ARG A 346 -10.34 -7.29 -13.57
N GLY A 347 -11.23 -8.28 -13.44
CA GLY A 347 -12.01 -8.44 -12.23
C GLY A 347 -11.15 -8.88 -11.05
N ILE A 348 -11.61 -8.60 -9.84
CA ILE A 348 -11.07 -9.17 -8.60
C ILE A 348 -12.22 -9.87 -7.86
N GLU A 349 -12.00 -11.08 -7.37
CA GLU A 349 -12.95 -11.82 -6.54
C GLU A 349 -12.29 -12.23 -5.23
N LEU A 350 -12.90 -11.89 -4.10
CA LEU A 350 -12.42 -12.20 -2.76
C LEU A 350 -13.38 -13.18 -2.07
N GLY A 351 -12.85 -14.23 -1.45
CA GLY A 351 -13.63 -15.28 -0.76
C GLY A 351 -14.20 -16.37 -1.67
N GLY A 352 -14.05 -16.24 -2.99
CA GLY A 352 -14.54 -17.23 -3.95
C GLY A 352 -13.90 -18.62 -3.77
N THR A 353 -14.64 -19.69 -4.10
CA THR A 353 -14.14 -21.09 -4.00
C THR A 353 -13.69 -21.68 -5.33
N THR A 354 -13.86 -20.93 -6.43
CA THR A 354 -13.48 -21.34 -7.78
C THR A 354 -12.86 -20.17 -8.52
N GLU A 355 -11.75 -20.44 -9.18
CA GLU A 355 -11.12 -19.55 -10.15
C GLU A 355 -12.13 -19.09 -11.22
N THR A 356 -12.42 -17.79 -11.24
CA THR A 356 -13.19 -17.18 -12.31
C THR A 356 -12.24 -16.73 -13.41
N ALA A 357 -12.37 -17.31 -14.61
CA ALA A 357 -11.48 -16.99 -15.72
C ALA A 357 -11.53 -15.49 -16.07
N GLY A 358 -10.36 -14.84 -16.09
CA GLY A 358 -10.23 -13.40 -16.35
C GLY A 358 -10.27 -12.52 -15.10
N THR A 359 -10.41 -13.12 -13.91
CA THR A 359 -10.47 -12.47 -12.60
C THR A 359 -9.24 -12.87 -11.78
N LEU A 360 -8.69 -11.95 -10.98
CA LEU A 360 -7.80 -12.31 -9.89
C LEU A 360 -8.66 -12.82 -8.73
N SER A 361 -8.62 -14.12 -8.47
CA SER A 361 -9.43 -14.76 -7.43
C SER A 361 -8.56 -15.03 -6.21
N LEU A 362 -9.00 -14.60 -5.03
CA LEU A 362 -8.37 -14.93 -3.75
C LEU A 362 -9.38 -15.64 -2.87
N THR A 363 -9.06 -16.85 -2.44
CA THR A 363 -9.88 -17.61 -1.50
C THR A 363 -9.80 -17.00 -0.09
N GLU A 364 -10.77 -17.32 0.77
CA GLU A 364 -10.68 -16.94 2.20
C GLU A 364 -9.39 -17.48 2.84
N ALA A 365 -9.00 -18.73 2.53
CA ALA A 365 -7.80 -19.35 3.07
C ALA A 365 -6.54 -18.58 2.69
N GLU A 366 -6.42 -18.14 1.43
CA GLU A 366 -5.28 -17.34 0.96
C GLU A 366 -5.22 -15.98 1.65
N ILE A 367 -6.35 -15.29 1.78
CA ILE A 367 -6.41 -13.99 2.46
C ILE A 367 -6.04 -14.14 3.95
N LEU A 368 -6.48 -15.22 4.61
CA LEU A 368 -6.15 -15.50 6.01
C LEU A 368 -4.69 -15.92 6.24
N THR A 369 -3.90 -16.25 5.21
CA THR A 369 -2.44 -16.42 5.36
C THR A 369 -1.71 -15.12 5.66
N ILE A 370 -2.36 -13.97 5.41
CA ILE A 370 -1.84 -12.65 5.74
C ILE A 370 -1.99 -12.44 7.25
N SER A 371 -0.89 -12.60 7.98
CA SER A 371 -0.81 -12.43 9.44
C SER A 371 -0.38 -11.02 9.85
N SER A 372 -0.47 -10.04 8.94
CA SER A 372 -0.12 -8.65 9.21
C SER A 372 -1.10 -7.98 10.18
N ILE A 373 -0.60 -7.04 10.99
CA ILE A 373 -1.42 -6.10 11.78
C ILE A 373 -1.68 -4.77 11.04
N GLY A 374 -1.10 -4.61 9.85
CA GLY A 374 -1.22 -3.43 9.01
C GLY A 374 -2.56 -3.36 8.28
N THR A 375 -2.61 -2.58 7.22
CA THR A 375 -3.74 -2.55 6.30
C THR A 375 -3.47 -3.47 5.12
N VAL A 376 -4.46 -4.27 4.73
CA VAL A 376 -4.47 -4.97 3.44
C VAL A 376 -5.25 -4.11 2.46
N THR A 377 -4.60 -3.67 1.40
CA THR A 377 -5.17 -2.85 0.35
C THR A 377 -5.36 -3.70 -0.90
N ILE A 378 -6.58 -3.75 -1.43
CA ILE A 378 -6.91 -4.41 -2.70
C ILE A 378 -7.26 -3.37 -3.75
N GLY A 379 -6.69 -3.53 -4.95
CA GLY A 379 -6.89 -2.60 -6.06
C GLY A 379 -5.99 -1.36 -5.98
N SER A 380 -6.34 -0.36 -6.77
CA SER A 380 -5.57 0.87 -6.92
C SER A 380 -6.48 2.02 -7.36
N SER A 381 -6.03 3.27 -7.21
CA SER A 381 -6.77 4.43 -7.73
C SER A 381 -6.97 4.41 -9.27
N GLY A 382 -6.21 3.58 -9.99
CA GLY A 382 -6.35 3.37 -11.44
C GLY A 382 -7.27 2.19 -11.80
N TYR A 383 -7.69 1.39 -10.82
CA TYR A 383 -8.52 0.21 -11.05
C TYR A 383 -9.90 0.57 -11.59
N THR A 384 -10.34 -0.11 -12.63
CA THR A 384 -11.62 0.13 -13.35
C THR A 384 -12.44 -1.13 -13.54
N GLY A 385 -11.97 -2.28 -13.06
CA GLY A 385 -12.66 -3.56 -13.14
C GLY A 385 -13.80 -3.71 -12.12
N GLN A 386 -14.44 -4.88 -12.13
CA GLN A 386 -15.42 -5.27 -11.10
C GLN A 386 -14.71 -5.95 -9.93
N LEU A 387 -15.00 -5.56 -8.70
CA LEU A 387 -14.50 -6.24 -7.51
C LEU A 387 -15.67 -6.84 -6.73
N ASN A 388 -15.65 -8.16 -6.57
CA ASN A 388 -16.73 -8.91 -5.93
C ASN A 388 -16.24 -9.56 -4.63
N PHE A 389 -17.06 -9.44 -3.59
CA PHE A 389 -16.93 -10.25 -2.39
C PHE A 389 -17.94 -11.40 -2.45
N SER A 390 -17.41 -12.61 -2.48
CA SER A 390 -18.11 -13.84 -2.14
C SER A 390 -18.05 -14.04 -0.62
N ALA A 391 -18.46 -15.20 -0.08
CA ALA A 391 -18.42 -15.43 1.36
C ALA A 391 -16.98 -15.26 1.89
N LEU A 392 -16.81 -14.36 2.85
CA LEU A 392 -15.49 -14.04 3.38
C LEU A 392 -15.57 -13.76 4.89
N ASP A 393 -14.95 -14.63 5.69
CA ASP A 393 -14.79 -14.43 7.13
C ASP A 393 -13.37 -13.98 7.50
N LEU A 394 -13.23 -12.69 7.80
CA LEU A 394 -12.01 -12.04 8.30
C LEU A 394 -12.08 -11.79 9.81
N SER A 395 -13.01 -12.41 10.54
CA SER A 395 -13.18 -12.13 11.97
C SER A 395 -11.97 -12.50 12.83
N GLY A 396 -11.16 -13.45 12.36
CA GLY A 396 -9.91 -13.85 13.01
C GLY A 396 -8.67 -13.10 12.53
N SER A 397 -8.78 -12.20 11.54
CA SER A 397 -7.62 -11.48 11.01
C SER A 397 -7.19 -10.34 11.94
N GLY A 398 -5.93 -9.92 11.83
CA GLY A 398 -5.38 -8.78 12.59
C GLY A 398 -5.31 -7.47 11.80
N PHE A 399 -5.76 -7.47 10.55
CA PHE A 399 -5.61 -6.36 9.61
C PHE A 399 -6.95 -5.72 9.25
N SER A 400 -6.93 -4.41 9.02
CA SER A 400 -8.04 -3.72 8.36
C SER A 400 -7.96 -3.90 6.84
N LEU A 401 -9.12 -3.96 6.19
CA LEU A 401 -9.24 -4.14 4.74
C LEU A 401 -9.64 -2.81 4.08
N THR A 402 -8.84 -2.38 3.12
CA THR A 402 -9.11 -1.20 2.28
C THR A 402 -9.23 -1.62 0.83
N ILE A 403 -10.26 -1.13 0.15
CA ILE A 403 -10.41 -1.27 -1.30
C ILE A 403 -10.19 0.09 -1.94
N LEU A 404 -9.19 0.16 -2.82
CA LEU A 404 -8.93 1.33 -3.65
C LEU A 404 -9.41 1.05 -5.07
N ALA A 405 -10.23 1.94 -5.59
CA ALA A 405 -10.75 1.84 -6.94
C ALA A 405 -10.81 3.21 -7.61
N GLY A 406 -10.76 3.22 -8.94
CA GLY A 406 -10.90 4.40 -9.78
C GLY A 406 -12.29 4.52 -10.41
N THR A 407 -12.49 5.61 -11.14
CA THR A 407 -13.72 5.82 -11.92
C THR A 407 -13.90 4.74 -12.98
N GLY A 408 -15.09 4.15 -13.03
CA GLY A 408 -15.47 3.03 -13.90
C GLY A 408 -15.55 1.69 -13.17
N ALA A 409 -14.96 1.59 -11.97
CA ALA A 409 -15.05 0.38 -11.15
C ALA A 409 -16.41 0.27 -10.45
N GLU A 410 -16.82 -0.98 -10.23
CA GLU A 410 -17.99 -1.35 -9.44
C GLU A 410 -17.54 -2.34 -8.36
N ILE A 411 -17.93 -2.10 -7.11
CA ILE A 411 -17.63 -3.00 -5.99
C ILE A 411 -18.94 -3.62 -5.49
N SER A 412 -19.01 -4.95 -5.44
CA SER A 412 -20.20 -5.67 -5.02
C SER A 412 -19.93 -6.62 -3.86
N ILE A 413 -20.70 -6.50 -2.78
CA ILE A 413 -20.76 -7.45 -1.68
C ILE A 413 -21.91 -8.42 -1.94
N LEU A 414 -21.59 -9.57 -2.53
CA LEU A 414 -22.57 -10.53 -3.05
C LEU A 414 -22.98 -11.58 -2.02
N GLU A 415 -22.07 -11.92 -1.11
CA GLU A 415 -22.30 -12.83 0.02
C GLU A 415 -21.74 -12.23 1.31
N THR A 416 -21.98 -12.88 2.45
CA THR A 416 -21.67 -12.32 3.77
C THR A 416 -20.17 -12.02 3.94
N LEU A 417 -19.88 -10.79 4.36
CA LEU A 417 -18.55 -10.33 4.78
C LEU A 417 -18.51 -10.17 6.30
N THR A 418 -17.60 -10.87 6.99
CA THR A 418 -17.42 -10.77 8.44
C THR A 418 -16.05 -10.20 8.79
N LEU A 419 -15.96 -9.17 9.63
CA LEU A 419 -14.73 -8.38 9.82
C LEU A 419 -14.08 -8.53 11.22
N GLY A 420 -14.78 -9.08 12.21
CA GLY A 420 -14.26 -9.11 13.58
C GLY A 420 -14.06 -7.68 14.11
N GLU A 421 -12.91 -7.37 14.70
CA GLU A 421 -12.58 -6.01 15.20
C GLU A 421 -11.89 -5.12 14.14
N ASN A 422 -11.83 -5.56 12.89
CA ASN A 422 -11.09 -4.88 11.82
C ASN A 422 -11.95 -3.85 11.07
N ASN A 423 -11.33 -2.75 10.65
CA ASN A 423 -12.02 -1.75 9.85
C ASN A 423 -12.14 -2.20 8.39
N PHE A 424 -13.21 -1.75 7.74
CA PHE A 424 -13.43 -1.94 6.31
C PHE A 424 -13.67 -0.60 5.63
N LEU A 425 -12.86 -0.31 4.61
CA LEU A 425 -12.84 0.94 3.89
C LEU A 425 -12.96 0.70 2.38
N ILE A 426 -13.82 1.45 1.72
CA ILE A 426 -13.87 1.59 0.26
C ILE A 426 -13.69 3.07 -0.10
N ASP A 427 -12.72 3.40 -0.97
CA ASP A 427 -12.27 4.77 -1.29
C ASP A 427 -11.99 4.92 -2.83
N PRO A 428 -12.68 5.83 -3.55
CA PRO A 428 -14.01 5.51 -4.05
C PRO A 428 -14.08 4.95 -5.48
N PRO A 429 -14.78 3.83 -5.74
CA PRO A 429 -15.21 3.40 -7.07
C PRO A 429 -16.29 4.31 -7.69
N THR A 430 -16.82 3.92 -8.85
CA THR A 430 -18.06 4.51 -9.37
C THR A 430 -19.26 4.11 -8.56
N ASP A 431 -19.53 2.81 -8.41
CA ASP A 431 -20.70 2.32 -7.69
C ASP A 431 -20.29 1.28 -6.64
N VAL A 432 -21.04 1.24 -5.54
CA VAL A 432 -20.95 0.20 -4.50
C VAL A 432 -22.31 -0.48 -4.36
N VAL A 433 -22.35 -1.79 -4.45
CA VAL A 433 -23.56 -2.60 -4.27
C VAL A 433 -23.39 -3.49 -3.03
N VAL A 434 -24.30 -3.35 -2.07
CA VAL A 434 -24.38 -4.21 -0.88
C VAL A 434 -25.58 -5.14 -1.07
N ALA A 435 -25.34 -6.36 -1.54
CA ALA A 435 -26.39 -7.36 -1.76
C ALA A 435 -26.51 -8.38 -0.61
N ALA A 436 -25.53 -8.42 0.27
CA ALA A 436 -25.44 -9.33 1.42
C ALA A 436 -24.90 -8.63 2.67
N PRO A 437 -24.98 -9.26 3.86
CA PRO A 437 -24.59 -8.63 5.11
C PRO A 437 -23.09 -8.33 5.23
N ILE A 438 -22.77 -7.16 5.76
CA ILE A 438 -21.46 -6.81 6.32
C ILE A 438 -21.57 -6.81 7.85
N LEU A 439 -20.82 -7.70 8.51
CA LEU A 439 -20.90 -7.94 9.94
C LEU A 439 -19.56 -7.59 10.62
N ALA A 440 -19.59 -6.68 11.57
CA ALA A 440 -18.43 -6.27 12.34
C ALA A 440 -18.70 -6.30 13.85
N THR A 441 -17.66 -6.57 14.64
CA THR A 441 -17.71 -6.67 16.10
C THR A 441 -16.77 -5.65 16.75
N GLY A 442 -16.90 -5.45 18.06
CA GLY A 442 -16.08 -4.48 18.77
C GLY A 442 -16.16 -3.07 18.15
N LEU A 443 -15.01 -2.42 18.00
CA LEU A 443 -14.89 -1.03 17.54
C LEU A 443 -14.75 -0.88 16.01
N ALA A 444 -14.85 -1.97 15.26
CA ALA A 444 -14.69 -1.99 13.80
C ALA A 444 -15.60 -1.01 13.08
N THR A 445 -15.03 -0.14 12.25
CA THR A 445 -15.78 0.82 11.43
C THR A 445 -15.98 0.32 10.01
N VAL A 446 -17.15 0.59 9.44
CA VAL A 446 -17.44 0.36 8.03
C VAL A 446 -17.60 1.71 7.33
N PHE A 447 -16.76 1.98 6.35
CA PHE A 447 -16.80 3.20 5.55
C PHE A 447 -16.91 2.83 4.07
N LEU A 448 -18.01 3.25 3.45
CA LEU A 448 -18.26 3.06 2.02
C LEU A 448 -18.36 4.42 1.35
N GLU A 449 -17.51 4.67 0.37
CA GLU A 449 -17.59 5.84 -0.50
C GLU A 449 -17.75 5.43 -1.96
N ALA A 450 -18.59 6.14 -2.71
CA ALA A 450 -18.80 5.95 -4.14
C ALA A 450 -18.95 7.29 -4.85
N THR A 451 -18.36 7.44 -6.03
CA THR A 451 -18.49 8.67 -6.82
C THR A 451 -19.86 8.84 -7.47
N ASN A 452 -20.60 7.74 -7.66
CA ASN A 452 -21.97 7.73 -8.17
C ASN A 452 -22.91 7.17 -7.10
N ASN A 453 -23.22 5.88 -7.05
CA ASN A 453 -24.24 5.35 -6.13
C ASN A 453 -23.71 4.35 -5.11
N ILE A 454 -24.38 4.30 -3.95
CA ILE A 454 -24.33 3.17 -3.02
C ILE A 454 -25.73 2.54 -2.99
N THR A 455 -25.86 1.25 -3.32
CA THR A 455 -27.15 0.57 -3.39
C THR A 455 -27.19 -0.65 -2.50
N PHE A 456 -28.16 -0.69 -1.58
CA PHE A 456 -28.49 -1.88 -0.80
C PHE A 456 -29.57 -2.66 -1.54
N THR A 457 -29.32 -3.93 -1.83
CA THR A 457 -30.26 -4.83 -2.53
C THR A 457 -30.41 -6.14 -1.77
N THR A 458 -31.43 -6.93 -2.10
CA THR A 458 -31.57 -8.32 -1.61
C THR A 458 -31.50 -8.43 -0.08
N ASP A 459 -30.38 -8.93 0.49
CA ASP A 459 -30.17 -9.10 1.95
C ASP A 459 -29.10 -8.12 2.48
N GLY A 460 -28.83 -7.05 1.73
CA GLY A 460 -27.82 -6.05 2.02
C GLY A 460 -28.11 -5.29 3.31
N ILE A 461 -27.22 -5.50 4.29
CA ILE A 461 -27.25 -4.82 5.60
C ILE A 461 -25.82 -4.53 6.07
N ILE A 462 -25.66 -3.59 6.98
CA ILE A 462 -24.43 -3.37 7.72
C ILE A 462 -24.76 -3.40 9.22
N GLN A 463 -24.09 -4.29 9.94
CA GLN A 463 -24.20 -4.40 11.38
C GLN A 463 -22.82 -4.30 12.00
N THR A 464 -22.66 -3.36 12.92
CA THR A 464 -21.49 -3.23 13.78
C THR A 464 -21.91 -3.36 15.24
N GLU A 465 -21.01 -3.74 16.14
CA GLU A 465 -21.29 -3.72 17.58
C GLU A 465 -21.12 -2.31 18.16
N GLN A 466 -19.91 -1.76 18.18
CA GLN A 466 -19.64 -0.44 18.76
C GLN A 466 -19.05 0.56 17.77
N GLY A 467 -18.55 0.10 16.62
CA GLY A 467 -17.97 0.96 15.60
C GLY A 467 -19.00 1.69 14.74
N SER A 468 -18.53 2.69 14.01
CA SER A 468 -19.37 3.57 13.18
C SER A 468 -19.62 3.01 11.79
N ILE A 469 -20.70 3.48 11.17
CA ILE A 469 -21.05 3.23 9.77
C ILE A 469 -21.07 4.58 9.05
N THR A 470 -20.29 4.72 7.99
CA THR A 470 -20.26 5.92 7.15
C THR A 470 -20.53 5.56 5.70
N LEU A 471 -21.53 6.20 5.11
CA LEU A 471 -21.89 6.06 3.69
C LEU A 471 -21.79 7.42 3.01
N LEU A 472 -20.97 7.51 1.97
CA LEU A 472 -20.73 8.72 1.19
C LEU A 472 -20.95 8.42 -0.29
N SER A 473 -21.93 9.07 -0.90
CA SER A 473 -22.23 8.90 -2.32
C SER A 473 -22.25 10.25 -3.01
N GLY A 474 -21.56 10.36 -4.15
CA GLY A 474 -21.62 11.55 -4.99
C GLY A 474 -23.01 11.80 -5.59
N ASN A 475 -23.85 10.76 -5.69
CA ASN A 475 -25.23 10.84 -6.17
C ASN A 475 -26.17 10.18 -5.15
N ASN A 476 -26.67 8.96 -5.40
CA ASN A 476 -27.72 8.36 -4.59
C ASN A 476 -27.23 7.29 -3.61
N ILE A 477 -27.83 7.27 -2.43
CA ILE A 477 -27.81 6.11 -1.51
C ILE A 477 -29.18 5.47 -1.56
N SER A 478 -29.31 4.27 -2.12
CA SER A 478 -30.60 3.62 -2.38
C SER A 478 -30.79 2.38 -1.51
N PHE A 479 -31.95 2.28 -0.87
CA PHE A 479 -32.36 1.16 -0.03
C PHE A 479 -33.46 0.36 -0.73
N GLU A 480 -33.07 -0.70 -1.43
CA GLU A 480 -33.93 -1.61 -2.21
C GLU A 480 -33.91 -3.05 -1.66
N GLN A 481 -33.38 -3.23 -0.45
CA GLN A 481 -33.23 -4.52 0.22
C GLN A 481 -34.59 -5.12 0.66
N THR A 482 -34.59 -6.43 0.94
CA THR A 482 -35.76 -7.17 1.44
C THR A 482 -35.85 -7.20 2.97
N THR A 483 -34.74 -6.96 3.66
CA THR A 483 -34.65 -6.91 5.11
C THR A 483 -34.90 -5.51 5.64
N THR A 484 -35.79 -5.36 6.61
CA THR A 484 -36.15 -4.03 7.13
C THR A 484 -35.02 -3.38 7.93
N THR A 485 -34.27 -4.16 8.72
CA THR A 485 -33.17 -3.62 9.54
C THR A 485 -31.89 -3.58 8.73
N VAL A 486 -31.54 -2.38 8.25
CA VAL A 486 -30.47 -2.22 7.26
C VAL A 486 -29.16 -1.83 7.91
N LEU A 487 -29.17 -0.79 8.76
CA LEU A 487 -27.96 -0.25 9.37
C LEU A 487 -28.11 -0.30 10.88
N THR A 488 -27.21 -1.02 11.55
CA THR A 488 -27.24 -1.13 13.01
C THR A 488 -25.86 -1.00 13.62
N THR A 489 -25.80 -0.24 14.71
CA THR A 489 -24.69 -0.20 15.65
C THR A 489 -25.26 -0.12 17.06
N ALA A 490 -24.48 -0.48 18.09
CA ALA A 490 -24.90 -0.34 19.48
C ALA A 490 -24.45 0.98 20.10
N THR A 491 -23.32 1.56 19.67
CA THR A 491 -22.81 2.83 20.21
C THR A 491 -22.14 3.74 19.19
N GLY A 492 -21.81 3.21 18.01
CA GLY A 492 -21.13 3.98 16.96
C GLY A 492 -22.06 4.97 16.28
N GLU A 493 -21.49 5.88 15.51
CA GLU A 493 -22.26 6.84 14.73
C GLU A 493 -22.69 6.21 13.40
N ILE A 494 -23.86 6.62 12.91
CA ILE A 494 -24.31 6.34 11.54
C ILE A 494 -24.35 7.66 10.78
N LEU A 495 -23.50 7.81 9.79
CA LEU A 495 -23.45 8.97 8.90
C LEU A 495 -23.81 8.55 7.48
N ILE A 496 -24.83 9.20 6.92
CA ILE A 496 -25.29 8.95 5.55
C ILE A 496 -25.30 10.28 4.81
N THR A 497 -24.48 10.39 3.78
CA THR A 497 -24.38 11.59 2.94
C THR A 497 -24.56 11.20 1.48
N ALA A 498 -25.76 11.46 0.96
CA ALA A 498 -25.99 11.52 -0.49
C ALA A 498 -25.60 12.91 -1.01
N ASP A 499 -25.40 13.03 -2.33
CA ASP A 499 -24.93 14.29 -2.97
C ASP A 499 -23.64 14.83 -2.34
N ALA A 500 -22.69 13.95 -1.99
CA ALA A 500 -21.45 14.34 -1.31
C ALA A 500 -20.56 15.29 -2.16
N ASP A 501 -20.76 15.32 -3.48
CA ASP A 501 -20.10 16.25 -4.39
C ASP A 501 -20.81 17.63 -4.48
N ASN A 502 -21.96 17.76 -3.81
CA ASN A 502 -22.78 18.96 -3.64
C ASN A 502 -23.19 19.59 -4.98
N ASN A 503 -23.63 18.76 -5.92
CA ASN A 503 -24.08 19.17 -7.25
C ASN A 503 -25.62 19.26 -7.38
N ASN A 504 -26.35 18.97 -6.29
CA ASN A 504 -27.81 18.94 -6.18
C ASN A 504 -28.49 17.89 -7.08
N THR A 505 -27.87 16.73 -7.30
CA THR A 505 -28.47 15.62 -8.06
C THR A 505 -28.68 14.35 -7.24
N GLY A 506 -27.98 14.21 -6.10
CA GLY A 506 -28.09 13.05 -5.22
C GLY A 506 -29.23 13.11 -4.21
N SER A 507 -29.69 11.94 -3.77
CA SER A 507 -30.67 11.76 -2.69
C SER A 507 -30.52 10.41 -2.00
N VAL A 508 -31.03 10.31 -0.78
CA VAL A 508 -31.27 9.03 -0.12
C VAL A 508 -32.64 8.50 -0.57
N LEU A 509 -32.65 7.36 -1.26
CA LEU A 509 -33.86 6.73 -1.80
C LEU A 509 -34.31 5.57 -0.90
N ILE A 510 -35.51 5.68 -0.34
CA ILE A 510 -36.18 4.64 0.44
C ILE A 510 -37.13 3.88 -0.47
N ASP A 511 -36.64 2.80 -1.09
CA ASP A 511 -37.38 1.96 -2.05
C ASP A 511 -37.73 0.58 -1.46
N ALA A 512 -37.57 0.45 -0.15
CA ALA A 512 -38.00 -0.63 0.71
C ALA A 512 -38.18 -0.07 2.13
N ASP A 513 -38.95 -0.76 2.99
CA ASP A 513 -39.05 -0.36 4.39
C ASP A 513 -37.67 -0.43 5.06
N VAL A 514 -37.26 0.64 5.75
CA VAL A 514 -35.95 0.74 6.42
C VAL A 514 -36.05 0.97 7.92
N VAL A 515 -35.12 0.36 8.64
CA VAL A 515 -34.81 0.60 10.05
C VAL A 515 -33.31 0.85 10.17
N ILE A 516 -32.96 2.03 10.67
CA ILE A 516 -31.59 2.48 10.93
C ILE A 516 -31.47 2.78 12.43
N SER A 517 -30.51 2.16 13.11
CA SER A 517 -30.46 2.26 14.57
C SER A 517 -29.07 2.22 15.19
N THR A 518 -28.84 3.09 16.19
CA THR A 518 -27.72 3.00 17.13
C THR A 518 -28.10 2.27 18.44
N SER A 519 -29.18 1.49 18.38
CA SER A 519 -29.77 0.75 19.51
C SER A 519 -30.02 1.67 20.72
N ALA A 520 -29.76 1.20 21.93
CA ALA A 520 -29.89 1.99 23.16
C ALA A 520 -28.62 2.77 23.53
N GLY A 521 -27.59 2.82 22.67
CA GLY A 521 -26.35 3.51 23.00
C GLY A 521 -26.31 4.98 22.61
N THR A 522 -25.12 5.56 22.66
CA THR A 522 -24.89 7.02 22.53
C THR A 522 -24.64 7.49 21.09
N GLY A 523 -24.72 6.59 20.12
CA GLY A 523 -24.40 6.88 18.72
C GLY A 523 -25.41 7.81 18.08
N ASN A 524 -24.94 8.79 17.32
CA ASN A 524 -25.80 9.69 16.55
C ASN A 524 -26.19 9.07 15.20
N ILE A 525 -27.31 9.52 14.64
CA ILE A 525 -27.69 9.27 13.25
C ILE A 525 -27.78 10.63 12.55
N THR A 526 -26.95 10.83 11.53
CA THR A 526 -26.99 12.05 10.71
C THR A 526 -27.23 11.68 9.26
N MET A 527 -28.21 12.34 8.66
CA MET A 527 -28.53 12.19 7.24
C MET A 527 -28.42 13.51 6.51
N THR A 528 -27.66 13.49 5.43
CA THR A 528 -27.41 14.62 4.54
C THR A 528 -27.75 14.25 3.11
N GLY A 529 -28.36 15.20 2.41
CA GLY A 529 -29.04 15.01 1.13
C GLY A 529 -30.55 14.76 1.32
N PRO A 530 -31.39 15.10 0.32
CA PRO A 530 -32.82 14.87 0.39
C PRO A 530 -33.14 13.39 0.62
N ILE A 531 -34.18 13.10 1.41
CA ILE A 531 -34.68 11.75 1.64
C ILE A 531 -36.03 11.62 0.93
N THR A 532 -36.17 10.64 0.05
CA THR A 532 -37.41 10.44 -0.71
C THR A 532 -37.63 8.96 -1.03
N SER A 533 -38.75 8.65 -1.66
CA SER A 533 -39.06 7.32 -2.20
C SER A 533 -39.30 7.45 -3.71
N SER A 534 -38.84 6.48 -4.49
CA SER A 534 -39.16 6.44 -5.93
C SER A 534 -40.66 6.21 -6.19
N THR A 535 -41.36 5.63 -5.20
CA THR A 535 -42.80 5.39 -5.22
C THR A 535 -43.44 6.07 -4.02
N ALA A 536 -44.02 7.25 -4.25
CA ALA A 536 -44.62 8.07 -3.21
C ALA A 536 -45.58 7.29 -2.29
N ASP A 537 -45.57 7.65 -1.01
CA ASP A 537 -46.45 7.13 0.04
C ASP A 537 -46.43 5.60 0.20
N THR A 538 -45.36 4.92 -0.23
CA THR A 538 -45.30 3.45 -0.25
C THR A 538 -44.47 2.85 0.88
N PHE A 539 -43.29 3.40 1.15
CA PHE A 539 -42.32 2.81 2.07
C PHE A 539 -42.19 3.57 3.38
N LYS A 540 -41.81 2.85 4.43
CA LYS A 540 -41.64 3.38 5.78
C LYS A 540 -40.17 3.54 6.10
N ALA A 541 -39.84 4.59 6.85
CA ALA A 541 -38.51 4.79 7.42
C ALA A 541 -38.58 4.89 8.94
N THR A 542 -37.76 4.10 9.62
CA THR A 542 -37.64 4.11 11.09
C THR A 542 -36.21 4.41 11.50
N PHE A 543 -36.04 5.41 12.35
CA PHE A 543 -34.75 5.80 12.90
C PHE A 543 -34.78 5.68 14.43
N THR A 544 -33.83 4.97 15.01
CA THR A 544 -33.71 4.84 16.47
C THR A 544 -32.30 5.13 16.94
N ALA A 545 -32.12 6.25 17.63
CA ALA A 545 -30.92 6.54 18.40
C ALA A 545 -31.27 6.41 19.89
N GLY A 546 -30.41 5.75 20.66
CA GLY A 546 -30.62 5.61 22.11
C GLY A 546 -30.47 6.97 22.80
N ASP A 547 -29.35 7.15 23.47
CA ASP A 547 -28.98 8.43 24.09
C ASP A 547 -28.37 9.42 23.06
N GLY A 548 -28.20 9.01 21.80
CA GLY A 548 -27.73 9.87 20.71
C GLY A 548 -28.81 10.81 20.17
N ILE A 549 -28.40 11.63 19.20
CA ILE A 549 -29.25 12.57 18.46
C ILE A 549 -29.53 12.02 17.06
N ILE A 550 -30.70 12.37 16.52
CA ILE A 550 -31.03 12.15 15.11
C ILE A 550 -31.15 13.51 14.41
N GLN A 551 -30.43 13.70 13.31
CA GLN A 551 -30.43 14.95 12.55
C GLN A 551 -30.66 14.69 11.06
N PHE A 552 -31.65 15.40 10.50
CA PHE A 552 -31.94 15.45 9.07
C PHE A 552 -31.64 16.85 8.56
N THR A 553 -30.64 16.98 7.69
CA THR A 553 -30.15 18.30 7.24
C THR A 553 -30.86 18.81 5.99
N ASP A 554 -31.70 17.99 5.36
CA ASP A 554 -32.37 18.32 4.09
C ASP A 554 -33.83 17.79 4.10
N THR A 555 -34.53 18.04 3.01
CA THR A 555 -35.94 17.76 2.81
C THR A 555 -36.22 16.27 2.93
N ILE A 556 -37.33 15.91 3.59
CA ILE A 556 -37.86 14.55 3.62
C ILE A 556 -39.21 14.55 2.91
N ASP A 557 -39.36 13.69 1.91
CA ASP A 557 -40.54 13.66 1.06
C ASP A 557 -41.07 12.24 0.80
N ASP A 558 -42.35 12.14 0.43
CA ASP A 558 -42.94 10.96 -0.23
C ASP A 558 -42.85 9.62 0.54
N LEU A 559 -42.71 9.65 1.88
CA LEU A 559 -42.71 8.44 2.73
C LEU A 559 -44.12 8.10 3.24
N ALA A 560 -44.45 6.80 3.28
CA ALA A 560 -45.71 6.34 3.87
C ALA A 560 -45.78 6.64 5.38
N GLU A 561 -44.64 6.51 6.06
CA GLU A 561 -44.51 6.75 7.50
C GLU A 561 -43.04 7.03 7.85
N LEU A 562 -42.80 8.07 8.63
CA LEU A 562 -41.52 8.37 9.26
C LEU A 562 -41.65 8.20 10.78
N THR A 563 -40.98 7.20 11.33
CA THR A 563 -40.87 7.00 12.78
C THR A 563 -39.47 7.35 13.26
N VAL A 564 -39.36 8.26 14.22
CA VAL A 564 -38.08 8.69 14.77
C VAL A 564 -38.09 8.58 16.28
N THR A 565 -37.14 7.86 16.85
CA THR A 565 -36.99 7.69 18.30
C THR A 565 -35.58 8.08 18.70
N ALA A 566 -35.44 9.20 19.41
CA ALA A 566 -34.20 9.61 20.06
C ALA A 566 -34.49 9.89 21.54
N ALA A 567 -33.70 9.38 22.49
CA ALA A 567 -33.94 9.73 23.90
C ALA A 567 -33.61 11.20 24.19
N THR A 568 -32.69 11.79 23.41
CA THR A 568 -32.30 13.19 23.55
C THR A 568 -33.07 14.09 22.59
N THR A 569 -32.61 14.19 21.33
CA THR A 569 -33.12 15.17 20.37
C THR A 569 -33.23 14.58 18.98
N THR A 570 -34.33 14.90 18.30
CA THR A 570 -34.49 14.80 16.85
C THR A 570 -34.53 16.23 16.29
N ARG A 571 -33.73 16.52 15.27
CA ARG A 571 -33.66 17.84 14.63
C ARG A 571 -33.98 17.73 13.14
N PHE A 572 -34.97 18.49 12.69
CA PHE A 572 -35.31 18.67 11.28
C PHE A 572 -34.84 20.05 10.81
N GLU A 573 -33.92 20.10 9.86
CA GLU A 573 -33.45 21.36 9.25
C GLU A 573 -34.06 21.60 7.87
N GLY A 574 -34.34 20.53 7.11
CA GLY A 574 -35.07 20.61 5.86
C GLY A 574 -36.57 20.40 6.03
N ASP A 575 -37.32 20.77 4.99
CA ASP A 575 -38.78 20.70 4.99
C ASP A 575 -39.27 19.24 5.00
N LEU A 576 -40.44 19.02 5.60
CA LEU A 576 -41.12 17.74 5.54
C LEU A 576 -42.29 17.88 4.58
N THR A 577 -42.36 17.04 3.54
CA THR A 577 -43.48 17.04 2.58
C THR A 577 -43.93 15.62 2.29
N GLY A 578 -45.14 15.46 1.75
CA GLY A 578 -45.60 14.15 1.26
C GLY A 578 -45.54 13.01 2.27
N LEU A 579 -45.59 13.27 3.58
CA LEU A 579 -45.50 12.20 4.58
C LEU A 579 -46.89 11.66 4.92
N GLY A 580 -47.11 10.35 4.75
CA GLY A 580 -48.33 9.68 5.18
C GLY A 580 -48.50 9.65 6.72
N GLY A 581 -47.40 9.70 7.48
CA GLY A 581 -47.42 9.77 8.93
C GLY A 581 -46.07 10.17 9.50
N LEU A 582 -46.06 10.90 10.62
CA LEU A 582 -44.87 11.30 11.35
C LEU A 582 -45.04 10.97 12.83
N THR A 583 -44.21 10.07 13.37
CA THR A 583 -44.18 9.80 14.81
C THR A 583 -42.79 10.09 15.34
N VAL A 584 -42.69 10.99 16.32
CA VAL A 584 -41.40 11.36 16.91
C VAL A 584 -41.44 11.24 18.43
N ALA A 585 -40.48 10.48 18.96
CA ALA A 585 -40.24 10.34 20.38
C ALA A 585 -38.94 11.06 20.79
N GLY A 586 -38.94 11.58 22.02
CA GLY A 586 -37.90 12.47 22.53
C GLY A 586 -38.19 13.94 22.30
N THR A 587 -37.18 14.79 22.42
CA THR A 587 -37.33 16.22 22.10
C THR A 587 -37.22 16.42 20.60
N THR A 588 -38.25 16.97 19.97
CA THR A 588 -38.22 17.37 18.55
C THR A 588 -37.83 18.84 18.44
N ARG A 589 -36.93 19.16 17.51
CA ARG A 589 -36.55 20.53 17.19
C ARG A 589 -36.80 20.79 15.71
N PHE A 590 -37.67 21.76 15.43
CA PHE A 590 -37.95 22.21 14.08
C PHE A 590 -37.12 23.46 13.78
N ALA A 591 -36.13 23.29 12.92
CA ALA A 591 -35.35 24.37 12.31
C ALA A 591 -35.73 24.59 10.82
N THR A 592 -36.79 23.92 10.38
CA THR A 592 -37.43 24.03 9.07
C THR A 592 -38.57 25.05 9.10
N ALA A 593 -38.91 25.59 7.93
CA ALA A 593 -40.04 26.49 7.74
C ALA A 593 -41.37 25.76 7.50
N SER A 594 -41.35 24.51 7.04
CA SER A 594 -42.57 23.81 6.62
C SER A 594 -42.56 22.32 6.91
N ALA A 595 -43.72 21.82 7.37
CA ALA A 595 -44.00 20.41 7.50
C ALA A 595 -45.40 20.10 6.96
N ALA A 596 -45.52 19.16 6.03
CA ALA A 596 -46.76 18.70 5.44
C ALA A 596 -46.88 17.18 5.58
N VAL A 597 -47.82 16.75 6.40
CA VAL A 597 -48.02 15.34 6.81
C VAL A 597 -49.50 14.96 6.70
N ALA A 598 -49.83 13.66 6.67
CA ALA A 598 -51.20 13.23 6.85
C ALA A 598 -51.56 13.22 8.34
N THR A 599 -50.80 12.51 9.15
CA THR A 599 -50.94 12.51 10.62
C THR A 599 -49.60 12.75 11.30
N ALA A 600 -49.60 13.38 12.47
CA ALA A 600 -48.38 13.49 13.27
C ALA A 600 -48.62 13.30 14.76
N GLU A 601 -47.70 12.61 15.42
CA GLU A 601 -47.67 12.40 16.87
C GLU A 601 -46.28 12.73 17.42
N PHE A 602 -46.23 13.68 18.35
CA PHE A 602 -45.02 14.03 19.10
C PHE A 602 -45.18 13.58 20.55
N THR A 603 -44.47 12.51 20.93
CA THR A 603 -44.61 11.93 22.28
C THR A 603 -43.79 12.67 23.34
N GLY A 604 -42.80 13.45 22.92
CA GLY A 604 -41.98 14.29 23.80
C GLY A 604 -42.10 15.78 23.46
N ALA A 605 -41.23 16.59 24.04
CA ALA A 605 -41.28 18.05 23.86
C ALA A 605 -40.98 18.44 22.40
N VAL A 606 -41.65 19.47 21.90
CA VAL A 606 -41.41 20.09 20.60
C VAL A 606 -40.90 21.50 20.83
N VAL A 607 -39.77 21.84 20.21
CA VAL A 607 -39.20 23.18 20.24
C VAL A 607 -39.09 23.72 18.82
N LEU A 608 -39.61 24.93 18.61
CA LEU A 608 -39.46 25.66 17.36
C LEU A 608 -38.22 26.54 17.44
N GLU A 609 -37.31 26.39 16.49
CA GLU A 609 -36.16 27.28 16.32
C GLU A 609 -36.32 28.26 15.17
N ALA A 610 -37.35 28.04 14.35
CA ALA A 610 -37.78 28.87 13.25
C ALA A 610 -39.31 28.92 13.24
N ASP A 611 -39.87 29.90 12.52
CA ASP A 611 -41.30 29.92 12.22
C ASP A 611 -41.67 28.66 11.43
N LEU A 612 -42.74 27.99 11.83
CA LEU A 612 -43.18 26.72 11.24
C LEU A 612 -44.61 26.82 10.72
N GLU A 613 -44.80 26.45 9.46
CA GLU A 613 -46.10 26.10 8.90
C GLU A 613 -46.28 24.58 8.87
N LEU A 614 -47.18 24.06 9.69
CA LEU A 614 -47.50 22.64 9.79
C LEU A 614 -48.88 22.36 9.18
N THR A 615 -48.88 21.69 8.03
CA THR A 615 -50.09 21.17 7.39
C THR A 615 -50.27 19.70 7.77
N ALA A 616 -51.40 19.36 8.37
CA ALA A 616 -51.81 17.98 8.61
C ALA A 616 -53.17 17.75 7.93
N SER A 617 -53.46 16.58 7.35
CA SER A 617 -54.81 16.30 6.79
C SER A 617 -55.69 15.44 7.69
N GLY A 618 -55.08 14.72 8.62
CA GLY A 618 -55.70 13.91 9.67
C GLY A 618 -55.49 14.53 11.05
N THR A 619 -55.16 13.71 12.03
CA THR A 619 -54.94 14.12 13.42
C THR A 619 -53.50 14.59 13.65
N LEU A 620 -53.34 15.60 14.50
CA LEU A 620 -52.06 16.11 14.97
C LEU A 620 -52.07 16.15 16.50
N ASP A 621 -51.17 15.42 17.14
CA ASP A 621 -51.10 15.29 18.59
C ASP A 621 -49.73 15.72 19.13
N PHE A 622 -49.74 16.72 20.01
CA PHE A 622 -48.60 17.12 20.83
C PHE A 622 -48.79 16.57 22.24
N ASN A 623 -48.26 15.38 22.50
CA ASN A 623 -48.35 14.74 23.80
C ASN A 623 -47.32 15.32 24.80
N GLY A 624 -46.20 15.87 24.30
CA GLY A 624 -45.25 16.66 25.08
C GLY A 624 -45.47 18.17 24.93
N SER A 625 -44.69 18.97 25.67
CA SER A 625 -44.80 20.43 25.64
C SER A 625 -44.40 21.00 24.29
N LEU A 626 -45.02 22.09 23.86
CA LEU A 626 -44.63 22.85 22.68
C LEU A 626 -44.08 24.22 23.12
N SER A 627 -42.91 24.62 22.61
CA SER A 627 -42.37 25.96 22.87
C SER A 627 -41.60 26.57 21.71
N GLY A 628 -41.49 27.90 21.66
CA GLY A 628 -40.42 28.56 20.90
C GLY A 628 -39.10 28.53 21.67
N ASP A 629 -37.98 28.52 20.96
CA ASP A 629 -36.64 28.54 21.54
C ASP A 629 -36.24 29.93 22.06
N ALA A 630 -36.65 31.00 21.36
CA ALA A 630 -36.33 32.38 21.70
C ALA A 630 -37.55 33.22 22.10
N GLY A 631 -38.76 32.64 22.04
CA GLY A 631 -40.01 33.37 22.32
C GLY A 631 -40.46 34.24 21.15
N THR A 632 -39.84 34.10 19.98
CA THR A 632 -40.13 34.89 18.77
C THR A 632 -40.74 34.06 17.65
N GLU A 633 -40.79 32.76 17.84
CA GLU A 633 -41.19 31.80 16.82
C GLU A 633 -42.71 31.75 16.69
N SER A 634 -43.18 31.62 15.46
CA SER A 634 -44.59 31.48 15.12
C SER A 634 -44.90 30.06 14.66
N LEU A 635 -46.00 29.50 15.15
CA LEU A 635 -46.57 28.24 14.67
C LEU A 635 -47.89 28.51 13.95
N THR A 636 -47.96 28.08 12.69
CA THR A 636 -49.20 28.05 11.92
C THR A 636 -49.58 26.60 11.63
N ILE A 637 -50.71 26.13 12.14
CA ILE A 637 -51.25 24.80 11.86
C ILE A 637 -52.46 24.94 10.96
N VAL A 638 -52.49 24.23 9.82
CA VAL A 638 -53.59 24.28 8.85
C VAL A 638 -54.05 22.91 8.39
N SER A 639 -55.30 22.83 7.94
CA SER A 639 -55.96 21.67 7.31
C SER A 639 -56.14 20.43 8.18
N VAL A 640 -55.82 20.50 9.47
CA VAL A 640 -55.89 19.37 10.41
C VAL A 640 -57.34 19.02 10.71
N THR A 641 -57.64 17.72 10.89
CA THR A 641 -58.98 17.28 11.32
C THR A 641 -59.19 17.58 12.80
N ASP A 642 -58.35 16.99 13.66
CA ASP A 642 -58.35 17.16 15.11
C ASP A 642 -56.95 17.52 15.59
N LEU A 643 -56.86 18.46 16.53
CA LEU A 643 -55.62 18.89 17.14
C LEU A 643 -55.68 18.78 18.67
N THR A 644 -54.70 18.10 19.25
CA THR A 644 -54.54 17.98 20.71
C THR A 644 -53.19 18.52 21.16
N PHE A 645 -53.20 19.41 22.15
CA PHE A 645 -52.05 19.77 22.96
C PHE A 645 -52.25 19.21 24.37
N ALA A 646 -51.64 18.06 24.67
CA ALA A 646 -51.81 17.39 25.96
C ALA A 646 -50.99 18.05 27.07
N ALA A 647 -49.89 18.73 26.71
CA ALA A 647 -48.99 19.41 27.63
C ALA A 647 -48.91 20.92 27.34
N ALA A 648 -48.06 21.63 28.10
CA ALA A 648 -47.99 23.08 28.04
C ALA A 648 -47.58 23.60 26.66
N VAL A 649 -48.17 24.72 26.24
CA VAL A 649 -47.79 25.48 25.05
C VAL A 649 -47.31 26.85 25.48
N GLN A 650 -46.09 27.22 25.15
CA GLN A 650 -45.47 28.42 25.71
C GLN A 650 -44.44 29.12 24.81
N ASP A 651 -44.09 30.35 25.15
CA ASP A 651 -42.97 31.08 24.54
C ASP A 651 -43.08 31.17 23.01
N LEU A 652 -44.26 31.58 22.50
CA LEU A 652 -44.50 31.78 21.07
C LEU A 652 -44.87 33.23 20.79
N ASP A 653 -44.40 33.78 19.67
CA ASP A 653 -44.94 35.07 19.22
C ASP A 653 -46.38 34.87 18.74
N THR A 654 -46.59 33.92 17.83
CA THR A 654 -47.93 33.63 17.30
C THR A 654 -48.21 32.14 17.29
N LEU A 655 -49.39 31.75 17.77
CA LEU A 655 -50.00 30.45 17.52
C LEU A 655 -51.26 30.66 16.70
N THR A 656 -51.20 30.28 15.42
CA THR A 656 -52.34 30.25 14.50
C THR A 656 -52.75 28.81 14.24
N VAL A 657 -54.02 28.48 14.42
CA VAL A 657 -54.54 27.13 14.15
C VAL A 657 -55.83 27.22 13.34
N GLN A 658 -55.90 26.45 12.26
CA GLN A 658 -57.10 26.21 11.49
C GLN A 658 -57.38 24.70 11.38
N THR A 659 -58.40 24.23 12.10
CA THR A 659 -58.84 22.83 12.09
C THR A 659 -60.22 22.66 11.47
N ALA A 660 -60.47 21.47 10.92
CA ALA A 660 -61.73 21.09 10.35
C ALA A 660 -62.75 20.63 11.40
N ASP A 661 -62.34 20.20 12.59
CA ASP A 661 -63.27 19.73 13.63
C ASP A 661 -62.95 20.33 15.00
N THR A 662 -61.95 19.79 15.71
CA THR A 662 -61.69 20.15 17.10
C THR A 662 -60.28 20.66 17.38
N ILE A 663 -60.16 21.53 18.39
CA ILE A 663 -58.90 21.93 19.04
C ILE A 663 -59.06 21.68 20.53
N THR A 664 -58.13 20.92 21.12
CA THR A 664 -58.11 20.65 22.56
C THR A 664 -56.77 21.04 23.16
N PHE A 665 -56.80 21.88 24.19
CA PHE A 665 -55.66 22.15 25.07
C PHE A 665 -55.95 21.53 26.43
N GLU A 666 -55.23 20.47 26.78
CA GLU A 666 -55.39 19.78 28.07
C GLU A 666 -54.54 20.42 29.18
N SER A 667 -53.64 21.33 28.83
CA SER A 667 -52.70 21.97 29.74
C SER A 667 -52.60 23.49 29.55
N THR A 668 -51.66 24.11 30.28
CA THR A 668 -51.49 25.56 30.32
C THR A 668 -51.01 26.12 28.99
N LEU A 669 -51.58 27.26 28.60
CA LEU A 669 -51.01 28.15 27.57
C LEU A 669 -50.42 29.36 28.28
N ASP A 670 -49.17 29.70 27.99
CA ASP A 670 -48.43 30.78 28.67
C ASP A 670 -47.58 31.57 27.66
N SER A 671 -47.42 32.88 27.87
CA SER A 671 -46.42 33.69 27.16
C SER A 671 -46.57 33.62 25.63
N ILE A 672 -47.80 33.81 25.15
CA ILE A 672 -48.15 33.83 23.72
C ILE A 672 -48.59 35.25 23.33
N THR A 673 -47.92 35.91 22.37
CA THR A 673 -48.35 37.27 21.96
C THR A 673 -49.70 37.24 21.22
N THR A 674 -49.84 36.34 20.25
CA THR A 674 -51.06 36.21 19.43
C THR A 674 -51.55 34.77 19.40
N LEU A 675 -52.76 34.54 19.87
CA LEU A 675 -53.48 33.27 19.77
C LEU A 675 -54.66 33.43 18.80
N ASP A 676 -54.59 32.84 17.62
CA ASP A 676 -55.65 32.84 16.60
C ASP A 676 -56.09 31.40 16.31
N LEU A 677 -57.28 31.04 16.75
CA LEU A 677 -57.79 29.67 16.65
C LEU A 677 -59.10 29.63 15.87
N THR A 678 -59.14 28.83 14.83
CA THR A 678 -60.33 28.53 14.04
C THR A 678 -60.58 27.03 14.01
N ALA A 679 -61.71 26.59 14.53
CA ALA A 679 -62.19 25.20 14.44
C ALA A 679 -63.63 25.21 13.91
N THR A 680 -64.08 24.20 13.15
CA THR A 680 -65.48 24.22 12.68
C THR A 680 -66.47 23.82 13.76
N ASP A 681 -66.09 22.91 14.67
CA ASP A 681 -66.94 22.46 15.76
C ASP A 681 -66.52 23.05 17.11
N THR A 682 -65.45 22.53 17.72
CA THR A 682 -65.16 22.78 19.15
C THR A 682 -63.74 23.23 19.41
N ILE A 683 -63.59 24.30 20.21
CA ILE A 683 -62.34 24.66 20.88
C ILE A 683 -62.51 24.41 22.39
N THR A 684 -61.66 23.57 22.99
CA THR A 684 -61.67 23.26 24.42
C THR A 684 -60.36 23.70 25.07
N PHE A 685 -60.46 24.44 26.16
CA PHE A 685 -59.37 24.71 27.10
C PHE A 685 -59.67 24.04 28.43
N GLU A 686 -58.94 22.98 28.76
CA GLU A 686 -59.14 22.23 30.00
C GLU A 686 -58.36 22.81 31.19
N SER A 687 -57.42 23.73 30.92
CA SER A 687 -56.52 24.34 31.90
C SER A 687 -56.41 25.86 31.73
N THR A 688 -55.38 26.46 32.34
CA THR A 688 -55.15 27.90 32.45
C THR A 688 -54.65 28.56 31.16
N LEU A 689 -55.14 29.77 30.88
CA LEU A 689 -54.53 30.70 29.93
C LEU A 689 -53.85 31.81 30.73
N ASP A 690 -52.55 32.04 30.49
CA ASP A 690 -51.73 33.05 31.16
C ASP A 690 -50.87 33.83 30.16
N ASP A 691 -50.58 35.10 30.47
CA ASP A 691 -49.75 36.02 29.67
C ASP A 691 -50.01 35.98 28.15
N ILE A 692 -51.29 36.00 27.74
CA ILE A 692 -51.70 36.05 26.33
C ILE A 692 -52.11 37.47 25.96
N THR A 693 -51.43 38.10 24.99
CA THR A 693 -51.70 39.51 24.65
C THR A 693 -52.94 39.70 23.77
N THR A 694 -53.12 38.83 22.77
CA THR A 694 -54.29 38.86 21.88
C THR A 694 -54.84 37.46 21.65
N VAL A 695 -56.18 37.36 21.68
CA VAL A 695 -56.91 36.09 21.52
C VAL A 695 -58.05 36.31 20.52
N ASP A 696 -58.04 35.55 19.42
CA ASP A 696 -59.14 35.42 18.45
C ASP A 696 -59.56 33.94 18.37
N LEU A 697 -60.86 33.68 18.53
CA LEU A 697 -61.42 32.34 18.60
C LEU A 697 -62.66 32.26 17.72
N THR A 698 -62.65 31.34 16.75
CA THR A 698 -63.77 31.07 15.85
C THR A 698 -64.12 29.59 15.88
N ALA A 699 -65.24 29.23 16.53
CA ALA A 699 -65.79 27.87 16.52
C ALA A 699 -67.31 27.84 16.75
N THR A 700 -67.96 26.71 16.48
CA THR A 700 -69.36 26.49 16.85
C THR A 700 -69.53 26.49 18.38
N THR A 701 -68.57 25.88 19.07
CA THR A 701 -68.50 25.80 20.53
C THR A 701 -67.10 26.18 21.01
N THR A 702 -67.02 27.10 21.96
CA THR A 702 -65.80 27.33 22.75
C THR A 702 -66.09 26.97 24.20
N ARG A 703 -65.29 26.08 24.77
CA ARG A 703 -65.46 25.55 26.12
C ARG A 703 -64.22 25.85 26.94
N PHE A 704 -64.43 26.51 28.08
CA PHE A 704 -63.39 26.77 29.08
C PHE A 704 -63.72 25.99 30.35
N GLU A 705 -62.83 25.10 30.75
CA GLU A 705 -62.93 24.35 32.01
C GLU A 705 -61.87 24.77 33.04
N GLY A 706 -60.84 25.53 32.62
CA GLY A 706 -59.74 26.01 33.45
C GLY A 706 -59.88 27.46 33.96
N ASP A 707 -58.76 28.02 34.43
CA ASP A 707 -58.65 29.38 34.98
C ASP A 707 -58.33 30.41 33.89
N LEU A 708 -58.98 31.57 33.93
CA LEU A 708 -58.80 32.67 32.96
C LEU A 708 -58.24 33.94 33.63
N THR A 709 -57.68 33.84 34.83
CA THR A 709 -57.22 35.00 35.60
C THR A 709 -55.96 35.68 35.05
N GLY A 710 -55.26 35.04 34.11
CA GLY A 710 -54.05 35.55 33.45
C GLY A 710 -54.26 36.25 32.10
N LEU A 711 -55.50 36.33 31.60
CA LEU A 711 -55.88 37.08 30.38
C LEU A 711 -56.09 38.59 30.61
#